data_AF-A0A661QD11-F1
#
_entry.id   AF-A0A661QD11-F1
#
_cell.length_a   1.000
_cell.length_b   1.000
_cell.length_c   1.000
_cell.angle_alpha   90.00
_cell.angle_beta   90.00
_cell.angle_gamma   90.00
#
_symmetry.space_group_name_H-M   'P 1'
#
loop_
_entity.id
_entity.type
_entity.pdbx_description
1 polymer ?
#
loop_
_entity_poly.entity_id
_entity_poly.type
_entity_poly.pdbx_seq_one_letter_code
_entity_poly.pdbx_strand_id
1 'polypeptide(L)'
;MAVTYTPAAADSLFPSFVGRAFDDPQTYPSHDNKRVTAVYFLKPIQDELLKHQDLLSGTVQLNVANNSGSAISAGDMLAITGYDAADNLIEVSAADRTGGYKLRAVFIALADIANGSNGSVALAAVATGLDTSGKSVGDLVYLDTTGGWTTAEPATGRQLVGVVKTVDASTGEISFFPGYGIIDGSGSSLPVDDTTSLVQDPADNTKQTRIDTGNVSAGAVRVLEMPDADVLLRKHNLSAAAAPTVNDDSTAGYAVDSRWLDTTNDKAYICVDATAGAAVWLDLTGAGGYDADLNERTGFINPMSADCTLSINDGTKTLTVTPTGASFDILSANTKITITGAKSVNWTDVEGLHFFYFDNTGTLQHTTSWDNSLLDGDKVFVAYLYWDSFNDQTILDVVEERHGAQMSGATHLSIHKAVGMVWRSGLELSNIDADQSGGSDSHAQFGVGNGTVADEDNEFSISTISSTTGLPIIYLNGSTPDLRETSQAGFAVKTTGSGRLAYNQYSAGSWSLAEVPNGDYVLCHVLAANSNTDGKRVYAMIGQNSYTTRNAARAGAETEMNSLLTQLDLAEIRPLATVIFQTSNSYGNTVKARIRTTADGNDYIDWRKTNTPASGGVTATTADGVSVDTTDFDNILSSTDNNVQTALETIDDHNILDHAAASSPGVLLNDGSGSLSWRGIPEFKNAIINGDARVKQADDITISTGLSESQAAMAVDMWKAWWSGTGPSSITLGRDTSASVGRTGYAHKWTGTFSGTDGILTWRYRVDAKTASRFEGQALTFSCLVRHDVGSDVTVKCRVYKADATNDFSSKTQLGSDQSHTVASATNTSVGISLTSGQTSGAKNGLEIQIEFTFGVAITG
;
A
#
# COMPACT_ATOMS: atom_id res chain seq x y z
N MET A 1 61.48 -67.37 -49.74
CA MET A 1 61.68 -66.51 -50.93
C MET A 1 62.56 -65.33 -50.52
N ALA A 2 63.34 -64.74 -51.43
CA ALA A 2 64.05 -63.50 -51.12
C ALA A 2 63.02 -62.38 -50.95
N VAL A 3 63.12 -61.60 -49.88
CA VAL A 3 62.22 -60.45 -49.65
C VAL A 3 62.43 -59.46 -50.79
N THR A 4 61.34 -59.04 -51.42
CA THR A 4 61.39 -58.09 -52.54
C THR A 4 60.74 -56.78 -52.13
N TYR A 5 61.47 -55.67 -52.30
CA TYR A 5 60.99 -54.32 -52.02
C TYR A 5 60.69 -53.61 -53.34
N THR A 6 59.41 -53.33 -53.58
CA THR A 6 58.96 -52.60 -54.78
C THR A 6 58.39 -51.26 -54.37
N PRO A 7 58.69 -50.16 -55.10
CA PRO A 7 58.10 -48.87 -54.77
C PRO A 7 56.57 -48.93 -54.87
N ALA A 8 55.87 -48.22 -53.98
CA ALA A 8 54.42 -48.19 -53.94
C ALA A 8 53.85 -47.05 -54.79
N ALA A 9 52.70 -47.26 -55.44
CA ALA A 9 52.01 -46.20 -56.21
C ALA A 9 51.33 -45.19 -55.29
N ALA A 10 51.29 -43.92 -55.75
CA ALA A 10 50.75 -42.77 -55.01
C ALA A 10 49.24 -42.83 -54.70
N ASP A 11 48.50 -43.81 -55.21
CA ASP A 11 47.02 -43.79 -55.25
C ASP A 11 46.34 -45.01 -54.59
N SER A 12 47.04 -45.80 -53.77
CA SER A 12 46.38 -46.90 -53.03
C SER A 12 46.55 -46.87 -51.51
N LEU A 13 47.38 -45.96 -50.99
CA LEU A 13 47.66 -45.83 -49.56
C LEU A 13 47.98 -44.38 -49.13
N PHE A 14 47.70 -43.38 -49.99
CA PHE A 14 47.94 -41.97 -49.67
C PHE A 14 46.61 -41.31 -49.25
N PRO A 15 46.39 -41.03 -47.95
CA PRO A 15 45.38 -40.06 -47.56
C PRO A 15 45.75 -38.73 -48.24
N SER A 16 44.76 -38.04 -48.81
CA SER A 16 44.89 -36.73 -49.47
C SER A 16 45.50 -35.67 -48.53
N PHE A 17 46.82 -35.63 -48.38
CA PHE A 17 47.51 -34.74 -47.43
C PHE A 17 48.86 -34.19 -47.94
N VAL A 18 49.11 -34.22 -49.25
CA VAL A 18 50.26 -33.50 -49.85
C VAL A 18 50.12 -31.96 -49.70
N GLY A 19 48.93 -31.46 -49.35
CA GLY A 19 48.68 -30.02 -49.14
C GLY A 19 49.05 -29.43 -47.76
N ARG A 20 49.64 -30.18 -46.81
CA ARG A 20 49.99 -29.61 -45.49
C ARG A 20 51.46 -29.67 -45.08
N ALA A 21 52.31 -30.34 -45.84
CA ALA A 21 53.75 -30.30 -45.59
C ALA A 21 54.44 -29.08 -46.24
N PHE A 22 53.73 -28.33 -47.10
CA PHE A 22 54.31 -27.30 -47.96
C PHE A 22 53.53 -25.96 -48.03
N ASP A 23 52.41 -25.79 -47.32
CA ASP A 23 51.68 -24.51 -47.28
C ASP A 23 51.92 -23.73 -45.98
N ASP A 24 52.42 -22.50 -46.18
CA ASP A 24 52.56 -21.36 -45.27
C ASP A 24 53.82 -21.23 -44.39
N PRO A 25 54.78 -20.34 -44.75
CA PRO A 25 55.91 -19.97 -43.90
C PRO A 25 55.60 -18.86 -42.87
N GLN A 26 54.34 -18.50 -42.60
CA GLN A 26 54.03 -17.38 -41.69
C GLN A 26 53.30 -17.80 -40.40
N THR A 27 53.96 -17.43 -39.29
CA THR A 27 53.39 -17.23 -37.94
C THR A 27 52.86 -18.45 -37.18
N TYR A 28 53.77 -19.11 -36.44
CA TYR A 28 53.42 -19.65 -35.12
C TYR A 28 54.38 -19.10 -34.05
N PRO A 29 53.86 -18.53 -32.95
CA PRO A 29 54.67 -17.96 -31.89
C PRO A 29 55.36 -19.07 -31.08
N SER A 30 56.56 -18.74 -30.64
CA SER A 30 57.58 -19.57 -30.01
C SER A 30 57.14 -20.29 -28.74
N HIS A 31 57.15 -21.62 -28.74
CA HIS A 31 57.36 -22.43 -27.53
C HIS A 31 58.21 -23.69 -27.79
N ASP A 32 59.20 -23.63 -28.70
CA ASP A 32 60.47 -24.34 -28.51
C ASP A 32 61.44 -23.95 -29.64
N ASN A 33 62.56 -23.31 -29.30
CA ASN A 33 63.63 -22.95 -30.23
C ASN A 33 64.45 -24.16 -30.72
N LYS A 34 63.82 -25.34 -30.82
CA LYS A 34 64.43 -26.60 -31.27
C LYS A 34 63.69 -27.27 -32.44
N ARG A 35 62.51 -26.77 -32.83
CA ARG A 35 61.77 -27.29 -33.99
C ARG A 35 61.88 -26.42 -35.26
N VAL A 36 62.50 -25.25 -35.16
CA VAL A 36 62.68 -24.29 -36.28
C VAL A 36 64.00 -24.51 -37.06
N THR A 37 64.85 -25.48 -36.67
CA THR A 37 66.12 -25.76 -37.37
C THR A 37 66.10 -27.02 -38.25
N ALA A 38 64.91 -27.56 -38.53
CA ALA A 38 64.74 -28.72 -39.43
C ALA A 38 64.06 -28.38 -40.77
N VAL A 39 63.85 -27.09 -41.06
CA VAL A 39 63.27 -26.60 -42.32
C VAL A 39 64.15 -25.51 -42.95
N TYR A 40 65.45 -25.79 -43.01
CA TYR A 40 66.29 -25.33 -44.11
C TYR A 40 66.83 -26.58 -44.79
N PHE A 41 65.92 -27.34 -45.43
CA PHE A 41 66.36 -28.18 -46.53
C PHE A 41 66.98 -27.23 -47.55
N LEU A 42 68.24 -27.48 -47.90
CA LEU A 42 68.97 -26.75 -48.92
C LEU A 42 68.04 -26.57 -50.13
N LYS A 43 67.79 -25.33 -50.56
CA LYS A 43 67.00 -24.96 -51.75
C LYS A 43 67.18 -25.91 -52.96
N PRO A 44 68.40 -26.43 -53.25
CA PRO A 44 68.63 -27.46 -54.25
C PRO A 44 67.79 -28.74 -54.13
N ILE A 45 67.51 -29.22 -52.91
CA ILE A 45 66.74 -30.44 -52.64
C ILE A 45 65.24 -30.21 -52.90
N GLN A 46 64.72 -29.03 -52.53
CA GLN A 46 63.37 -28.62 -52.90
C GLN A 46 63.22 -28.46 -54.41
N ASP A 47 64.20 -27.85 -55.08
CA ASP A 47 64.19 -27.66 -56.54
C ASP A 47 64.34 -28.98 -57.31
N GLU A 48 64.97 -30.02 -56.74
CA GLU A 48 65.03 -31.34 -57.37
C GLU A 48 63.74 -32.15 -57.18
N LEU A 49 63.15 -32.12 -55.98
CA LEU A 49 61.86 -32.76 -55.70
C LEU A 49 60.69 -32.11 -56.44
N LEU A 50 60.74 -30.79 -56.67
CA LEU A 50 59.73 -30.03 -57.42
C LEU A 50 59.80 -30.27 -58.94
N LYS A 51 60.93 -30.76 -59.47
CA LYS A 51 61.06 -31.15 -60.89
C LYS A 51 60.29 -32.43 -61.23
N HIS A 52 59.96 -33.24 -60.22
CA HIS A 52 59.12 -34.42 -60.38
C HIS A 52 57.63 -34.06 -60.26
N GLN A 53 57.14 -33.23 -61.19
CA GLN A 53 55.71 -32.87 -61.31
C GLN A 53 54.80 -34.04 -61.75
N ASP A 54 55.38 -35.23 -61.98
CA ASP A 54 54.70 -36.49 -62.30
C ASP A 54 54.28 -37.31 -61.07
N LEU A 55 54.17 -36.67 -59.90
CA LEU A 55 53.71 -37.23 -58.61
C LEU A 55 52.32 -37.91 -58.66
N LEU A 56 51.63 -37.88 -59.81
CA LEU A 56 50.34 -38.52 -60.06
C LEU A 56 50.39 -39.75 -60.99
N SER A 57 51.58 -40.20 -61.45
CA SER A 57 51.68 -41.29 -62.45
C SER A 57 52.37 -42.59 -62.00
N GLY A 58 52.82 -42.71 -60.75
CA GLY A 58 53.18 -44.00 -60.14
C GLY A 58 54.68 -44.24 -59.94
N THR A 59 55.03 -44.67 -58.71
CA THR A 59 56.36 -45.08 -58.19
C THR A 59 57.45 -43.98 -58.17
N VAL A 60 57.54 -43.23 -57.07
CA VAL A 60 58.61 -42.24 -56.84
C VAL A 60 59.87 -42.96 -56.34
N GLN A 61 60.81 -43.22 -57.26
CA GLN A 61 62.18 -43.62 -56.97
C GLN A 61 63.11 -42.41 -57.08
N LEU A 62 64.02 -42.24 -56.12
CA LEU A 62 65.02 -41.19 -56.09
C LEU A 62 66.40 -41.83 -56.05
N ASN A 63 67.37 -41.22 -56.73
CA ASN A 63 68.77 -41.61 -56.59
C ASN A 63 69.40 -40.83 -55.44
N VAL A 64 70.19 -41.52 -54.63
CA VAL A 64 70.85 -40.98 -53.44
C VAL A 64 72.29 -41.47 -53.38
N ALA A 65 73.14 -40.72 -52.69
CA ALA A 65 74.53 -41.10 -52.42
C ALA A 65 74.64 -41.69 -51.00
N ASN A 66 75.31 -42.84 -50.87
CA ASN A 66 75.65 -43.40 -49.57
C ASN A 66 77.13 -43.11 -49.24
N ASN A 67 77.39 -42.02 -48.53
CA ASN A 67 78.71 -41.68 -47.98
C ASN A 67 78.78 -41.85 -46.46
N SER A 68 77.86 -42.65 -45.87
CA SER A 68 77.67 -42.76 -44.42
C SER A 68 78.80 -43.48 -43.67
N GLY A 69 79.76 -44.07 -44.39
CA GLY A 69 80.84 -44.88 -43.83
C GLY A 69 80.47 -46.35 -43.63
N SER A 70 79.27 -46.79 -44.03
CA SER A 70 78.80 -48.18 -43.95
C SER A 70 77.90 -48.55 -45.13
N ALA A 71 77.82 -49.85 -45.46
CA ALA A 71 76.90 -50.33 -46.48
C ALA A 71 75.45 -50.28 -45.97
N ILE A 72 74.51 -49.95 -46.85
CA ILE A 72 73.07 -49.95 -46.61
C ILE A 72 72.48 -51.20 -47.27
N SER A 73 71.61 -51.93 -46.57
CA SER A 73 70.96 -53.14 -47.10
C SER A 73 69.57 -52.84 -47.67
N ALA A 74 69.10 -53.67 -48.60
CA ALA A 74 67.73 -53.58 -49.12
C ALA A 74 66.69 -53.71 -47.99
N GLY A 75 65.76 -52.76 -47.90
CA GLY A 75 64.74 -52.68 -46.86
C GLY A 75 65.10 -51.81 -45.66
N ASP A 76 66.35 -51.32 -45.58
CA ASP A 76 66.74 -50.39 -44.53
C ASP A 76 66.00 -49.05 -44.70
N MET A 77 65.52 -48.54 -43.58
CA MET A 77 64.97 -47.21 -43.40
C MET A 77 66.11 -46.19 -43.33
N LEU A 78 66.04 -45.14 -44.15
CA LEU A 78 67.15 -44.20 -44.34
C LEU A 78 66.76 -42.78 -43.95
N ALA A 79 67.70 -42.09 -43.31
CA ALA A 79 67.60 -40.69 -43.00
C ALA A 79 68.42 -39.86 -44.00
N ILE A 80 67.99 -38.61 -44.21
CA ILE A 80 68.77 -37.64 -44.98
C ILE A 80 69.84 -37.06 -44.06
N THR A 81 71.10 -37.24 -44.42
CA THR A 81 72.25 -36.76 -43.62
C THR A 81 72.95 -35.56 -44.23
N GLY A 82 72.77 -35.33 -45.53
CA GLY A 82 73.49 -34.27 -46.23
C GLY A 82 73.13 -34.16 -47.71
N TYR A 83 74.03 -33.57 -48.47
CA TYR A 83 73.94 -33.40 -49.92
C TYR A 83 75.32 -33.56 -50.53
N ASP A 84 75.45 -34.48 -51.48
CA ASP A 84 76.70 -34.72 -52.20
C ASP A 84 76.76 -33.71 -53.36
N ALA A 85 77.59 -32.68 -53.19
CA ALA A 85 77.76 -31.66 -54.21
C ALA A 85 78.53 -32.15 -55.45
N ALA A 86 79.23 -33.28 -55.37
CA ALA A 86 79.98 -33.84 -56.50
C ALA A 86 79.06 -34.54 -57.48
N ASP A 87 78.16 -35.38 -56.98
CA ASP A 87 77.19 -36.13 -57.79
C ASP A 87 75.83 -35.43 -57.89
N ASN A 88 75.63 -34.33 -57.15
CA ASN A 88 74.40 -33.55 -57.12
C ASN A 88 73.19 -34.37 -56.62
N LEU A 89 73.41 -35.23 -55.62
CA LEU A 89 72.43 -36.15 -55.04
C LEU A 89 72.26 -35.93 -53.52
N ILE A 90 71.12 -36.35 -52.98
CA ILE A 90 70.88 -36.35 -51.53
C ILE A 90 71.77 -37.42 -50.88
N GLU A 91 72.46 -37.08 -49.79
CA GLU A 91 73.22 -38.07 -48.99
C GLU A 91 72.35 -38.69 -47.92
N VAL A 92 72.47 -40.01 -47.77
CA VAL A 92 71.69 -40.81 -46.83
C VAL A 92 72.55 -41.69 -45.94
N SER A 93 72.02 -42.02 -44.75
CA SER A 93 72.52 -43.08 -43.87
C SER A 93 71.37 -43.91 -43.33
N ALA A 94 71.67 -45.04 -42.68
CA ALA A 94 70.68 -45.78 -41.89
C ALA A 94 70.03 -44.85 -40.84
N ALA A 95 68.70 -44.93 -40.74
CA ALA A 95 67.92 -44.18 -39.75
C ALA A 95 68.03 -44.83 -38.36
N ASP A 96 67.96 -44.02 -37.31
CA ASP A 96 68.05 -44.47 -35.93
C ASP A 96 67.01 -43.74 -35.09
N ARG A 97 66.08 -44.50 -34.51
CA ARG A 97 65.02 -43.99 -33.63
C ARG A 97 65.54 -43.23 -32.40
N THR A 98 66.78 -43.47 -31.96
CA THR A 98 67.41 -42.80 -30.82
C THR A 98 68.26 -41.58 -31.19
N GLY A 99 68.58 -41.41 -32.48
CA GLY A 99 69.48 -40.38 -33.00
C GLY A 99 68.91 -38.95 -33.10
N GLY A 100 67.71 -38.71 -32.55
CA GLY A 100 67.02 -37.42 -32.62
C GLY A 100 66.45 -37.09 -34.01
N TYR A 101 66.05 -35.84 -34.24
CA TYR A 101 65.33 -35.43 -35.46
C TYR A 101 66.14 -35.60 -36.77
N LYS A 102 67.47 -35.72 -36.70
CA LYS A 102 68.36 -35.79 -37.88
C LYS A 102 68.52 -37.19 -38.46
N LEU A 103 68.15 -38.24 -37.71
CA LEU A 103 68.29 -39.64 -38.12
C LEU A 103 66.94 -40.34 -38.26
N ARG A 104 65.87 -39.58 -38.51
CA ARG A 104 64.54 -40.14 -38.74
C ARG A 104 64.41 -40.70 -40.15
N ALA A 105 63.67 -41.79 -40.27
CA ALA A 105 63.45 -42.45 -41.55
C ALA A 105 62.63 -41.57 -42.49
N VAL A 106 63.10 -41.39 -43.71
CA VAL A 106 62.43 -40.64 -44.79
C VAL A 106 62.30 -41.51 -46.04
N PHE A 107 63.29 -42.37 -46.29
CA PHE A 107 63.31 -43.28 -47.43
C PHE A 107 63.42 -44.74 -46.98
N ILE A 108 63.15 -45.64 -47.92
CA ILE A 108 63.47 -47.07 -47.82
C ILE A 108 64.39 -47.47 -48.97
N ALA A 109 65.45 -48.22 -48.64
CA ALA A 109 66.36 -48.79 -49.63
C ALA A 109 65.67 -49.90 -50.44
N LEU A 110 65.76 -49.83 -51.77
CA LEU A 110 65.16 -50.86 -52.64
C LEU A 110 66.14 -51.99 -52.99
N ALA A 111 67.44 -51.74 -52.84
CA ALA A 111 68.52 -52.68 -53.07
C ALA A 111 69.70 -52.32 -52.14
N ASP A 112 70.69 -53.21 -52.04
CA ASP A 112 71.91 -52.93 -51.29
C ASP A 112 72.71 -51.78 -51.93
N ILE A 113 73.18 -50.83 -51.12
CA ILE A 113 73.96 -49.66 -51.56
C ILE A 113 75.28 -49.64 -50.77
N ALA A 114 76.38 -49.92 -51.46
CA ALA A 114 77.72 -49.86 -50.85
C ALA A 114 78.09 -48.42 -50.43
N ASN A 115 78.97 -48.29 -49.44
CA ASN A 115 79.52 -46.98 -49.06
C ASN A 115 80.38 -46.40 -50.20
N GLY A 116 80.27 -45.09 -50.46
CA GLY A 116 80.88 -44.38 -51.57
C GLY A 116 80.22 -44.67 -52.92
N SER A 117 78.99 -45.17 -52.93
CA SER A 117 78.23 -45.49 -54.16
C SER A 117 76.85 -44.84 -54.16
N ASN A 118 76.32 -44.64 -55.36
CA ASN A 118 74.96 -44.14 -55.56
C ASN A 118 73.98 -45.30 -55.71
N GLY A 119 72.77 -45.14 -55.18
CA GLY A 119 71.73 -46.16 -55.23
C GLY A 119 70.33 -45.56 -55.25
N SER A 120 69.33 -46.40 -55.54
CA SER A 120 67.95 -45.96 -55.66
C SER A 120 67.13 -46.29 -54.42
N VAL A 121 66.36 -45.32 -53.96
CA VAL A 121 65.48 -45.41 -52.79
C VAL A 121 64.06 -45.00 -53.16
N ALA A 122 63.09 -45.35 -52.31
CA ALA A 122 61.72 -44.91 -52.46
C ALA A 122 61.23 -44.14 -51.22
N LEU A 123 60.27 -43.24 -51.44
CA LEU A 123 59.51 -42.59 -50.36
C LEU A 123 58.47 -43.52 -49.71
N ALA A 124 58.00 -44.52 -50.46
CA ALA A 124 57.12 -45.58 -50.00
C ALA A 124 57.36 -46.86 -50.81
N ALA A 125 57.29 -48.02 -50.16
CA ALA A 125 57.48 -49.31 -50.80
C ALA A 125 56.59 -50.39 -50.18
N VAL A 126 56.30 -51.44 -50.94
CA VAL A 126 55.70 -52.68 -50.41
C VAL A 126 56.80 -53.73 -50.40
N ALA A 127 56.97 -54.36 -49.24
CA ALA A 127 57.79 -55.55 -49.08
C ALA A 127 56.90 -56.79 -49.16
N THR A 128 57.27 -57.75 -50.01
CA THR A 128 56.55 -59.01 -50.18
C THR A 128 57.46 -60.20 -49.88
N GLY A 129 56.87 -61.31 -49.45
CA GLY A 129 57.61 -62.54 -49.12
C GLY A 129 58.19 -62.56 -47.71
N LEU A 130 57.66 -61.72 -46.80
CA LEU A 130 57.98 -61.72 -45.37
C LEU A 130 57.11 -62.75 -44.63
N ASP A 131 57.62 -63.35 -43.55
CA ASP A 131 56.79 -64.11 -42.61
C ASP A 131 56.08 -63.13 -41.67
N THR A 132 54.80 -62.89 -41.92
CA THR A 132 53.93 -62.04 -41.09
C THR A 132 52.91 -62.87 -40.31
N SER A 133 53.03 -64.21 -40.27
CA SER A 133 52.02 -65.13 -39.71
C SER A 133 51.70 -64.93 -38.23
N GLY A 134 52.60 -64.31 -37.46
CA GLY A 134 52.39 -63.92 -36.06
C GLY A 134 51.83 -62.51 -35.84
N LYS A 135 51.26 -61.89 -36.88
CA LYS A 135 50.75 -60.51 -36.89
C LYS A 135 49.29 -60.45 -37.35
N SER A 136 48.66 -59.30 -37.16
CA SER A 136 47.34 -58.98 -37.71
C SER A 136 47.46 -57.97 -38.84
N VAL A 137 46.52 -58.02 -39.79
CA VAL A 137 46.40 -56.97 -40.81
C VAL A 137 46.10 -55.65 -40.09
N GLY A 138 46.87 -54.60 -40.41
CA GLY A 138 46.81 -53.30 -39.74
C GLY A 138 47.81 -53.12 -38.60
N ASP A 139 48.56 -54.16 -38.20
CA ASP A 139 49.62 -54.02 -37.20
C ASP A 139 50.63 -52.96 -37.65
N LEU A 140 50.93 -52.04 -36.74
CA LEU A 140 51.82 -50.92 -36.97
C LEU A 140 53.29 -51.37 -36.96
N VAL A 141 54.08 -50.78 -37.87
CA VAL A 141 55.52 -51.05 -38.01
C VAL A 141 56.30 -49.78 -37.69
N TYR A 142 57.26 -49.89 -36.80
CA TYR A 142 58.04 -48.79 -36.24
C TYR A 142 59.51 -48.88 -36.65
N LEU A 143 60.18 -47.73 -36.74
CA LEU A 143 61.63 -47.63 -36.95
C LEU A 143 62.39 -48.26 -35.77
N ASP A 144 63.50 -48.94 -36.04
CA ASP A 144 64.46 -49.45 -35.06
C ASP A 144 65.74 -48.57 -34.96
N THR A 145 66.81 -49.06 -34.33
CA THR A 145 68.03 -48.27 -34.03
C THR A 145 69.12 -48.30 -35.11
N THR A 146 69.00 -49.11 -36.16
CA THR A 146 70.05 -49.27 -37.21
C THR A 146 69.46 -49.50 -38.60
N GLY A 147 68.54 -48.64 -39.03
CA GLY A 147 67.82 -48.73 -40.31
C GLY A 147 66.77 -49.84 -40.36
N GLY A 148 66.77 -50.78 -39.41
CA GLY A 148 65.75 -51.80 -39.30
C GLY A 148 64.37 -51.25 -38.91
N TRP A 149 63.40 -52.16 -38.87
CA TRP A 149 62.03 -51.88 -38.43
C TRP A 149 61.52 -53.01 -37.53
N THR A 150 60.53 -52.71 -36.71
CA THR A 150 59.93 -53.64 -35.74
C THR A 150 58.43 -53.46 -35.66
N THR A 151 57.70 -54.54 -35.41
CA THR A 151 56.25 -54.50 -35.11
C THR A 151 55.98 -54.38 -33.62
N ALA A 152 57.02 -54.45 -32.78
CA ALA A 152 56.91 -54.18 -31.35
C ALA A 152 57.10 -52.68 -31.12
N GLU A 153 56.11 -52.04 -30.49
CA GLU A 153 56.14 -50.61 -30.23
C GLU A 153 57.33 -50.21 -29.35
N PRO A 154 58.23 -49.32 -29.82
CA PRO A 154 59.34 -48.83 -29.00
C PRO A 154 58.84 -47.91 -27.88
N ALA A 155 59.41 -48.03 -26.67
CA ALA A 155 59.03 -47.18 -25.53
C ALA A 155 59.36 -45.69 -25.73
N THR A 156 60.40 -45.37 -26.51
CA THR A 156 60.83 -43.99 -26.81
C THR A 156 61.36 -43.89 -28.25
N GLY A 157 61.32 -42.68 -28.81
CA GLY A 157 61.78 -42.42 -30.18
C GLY A 157 60.87 -43.00 -31.26
N ARG A 158 59.59 -43.24 -30.95
CA ARG A 158 58.62 -43.87 -31.85
C ARG A 158 58.52 -43.11 -33.18
N GLN A 159 58.79 -43.82 -34.26
CA GLN A 159 58.44 -43.39 -35.60
C GLN A 159 57.71 -44.52 -36.29
N LEU A 160 56.47 -44.28 -36.70
CA LEU A 160 55.74 -45.21 -37.57
C LEU A 160 56.35 -45.16 -38.97
N VAL A 161 56.70 -46.32 -39.51
CA VAL A 161 57.31 -46.45 -40.84
C VAL A 161 56.53 -47.38 -41.76
N GLY A 162 55.51 -48.08 -41.29
CA GLY A 162 54.66 -48.91 -42.14
C GLY A 162 53.51 -49.61 -41.42
N VAL A 163 52.79 -50.47 -42.15
CA VAL A 163 51.75 -51.37 -41.62
C VAL A 163 51.77 -52.73 -42.31
N VAL A 164 51.39 -53.77 -41.56
CA VAL A 164 51.15 -55.11 -42.10
C VAL A 164 49.89 -55.10 -42.96
N LYS A 165 50.03 -55.47 -44.23
CA LYS A 165 48.94 -55.47 -45.21
C LYS A 165 48.35 -56.86 -45.41
N THR A 166 49.20 -57.88 -45.44
CA THR A 166 48.81 -59.28 -45.64
C THR A 166 49.53 -60.16 -44.65
N VAL A 167 48.78 -61.03 -43.96
CA VAL A 167 49.29 -61.99 -42.97
C VAL A 167 49.45 -63.35 -43.62
N ASP A 168 50.69 -63.76 -43.88
CA ASP A 168 51.03 -65.09 -44.40
C ASP A 168 52.48 -65.45 -44.04
N ALA A 169 52.79 -66.74 -43.89
CA ALA A 169 54.13 -67.20 -43.50
C ALA A 169 55.18 -67.12 -44.62
N SER A 170 54.75 -66.94 -45.87
CA SER A 170 55.63 -67.01 -47.06
C SER A 170 55.37 -65.94 -48.11
N THR A 171 54.18 -65.33 -48.08
CA THR A 171 53.71 -64.29 -49.01
C THR A 171 53.26 -63.03 -48.27
N GLY A 172 53.60 -62.90 -46.98
CA GLY A 172 53.24 -61.76 -46.16
C GLY A 172 53.72 -60.44 -46.75
N GLU A 173 52.90 -59.40 -46.58
CA GLU A 173 53.13 -58.08 -47.16
C GLU A 173 53.14 -57.00 -46.09
N ILE A 174 54.12 -56.10 -46.15
CA ILE A 174 54.19 -54.89 -45.34
C ILE A 174 54.30 -53.68 -46.27
N SER A 175 53.49 -52.65 -46.03
CA SER A 175 53.57 -51.38 -46.74
C SER A 175 54.33 -50.36 -45.89
N PHE A 176 55.40 -49.80 -46.43
CA PHE A 176 56.27 -48.82 -45.78
C PHE A 176 56.05 -47.40 -46.33
N PHE A 177 56.03 -46.43 -45.41
CA PHE A 177 55.86 -44.98 -45.64
C PHE A 177 56.60 -44.17 -44.56
N PRO A 178 57.94 -44.27 -44.48
CA PRO A 178 58.74 -43.73 -43.37
C PRO A 178 58.60 -42.22 -43.13
N GLY A 179 58.35 -41.42 -44.17
CA GLY A 179 58.27 -39.96 -44.09
C GLY A 179 56.96 -39.37 -43.52
N TYR A 180 55.95 -40.18 -43.20
CA TYR A 180 54.59 -39.71 -42.85
C TYR A 180 54.34 -39.53 -41.32
N GLY A 181 55.39 -39.54 -40.49
CA GLY A 181 55.30 -39.75 -39.04
C GLY A 181 54.30 -38.87 -38.27
N ILE A 182 53.33 -39.51 -37.59
CA ILE A 182 52.63 -38.93 -36.43
C ILE A 182 53.66 -38.86 -35.28
N ILE A 183 53.99 -37.65 -34.82
CA ILE A 183 54.97 -37.41 -33.76
C ILE A 183 54.25 -36.86 -32.53
N ASP A 184 54.28 -37.67 -31.46
CA ASP A 184 54.20 -37.29 -30.04
C ASP A 184 52.89 -36.62 -29.59
N GLY A 185 52.15 -37.07 -28.58
CA GLY A 185 52.38 -38.02 -27.51
C GLY A 185 51.10 -38.03 -26.66
N SER A 186 50.94 -39.05 -25.82
CA SER A 186 49.78 -39.34 -24.96
C SER A 186 48.48 -39.66 -25.70
N GLY A 187 47.96 -40.88 -25.48
CA GLY A 187 46.59 -41.20 -25.82
C GLY A 187 45.65 -40.28 -25.05
N SER A 188 44.87 -39.49 -25.77
CA SER A 188 43.56 -39.01 -25.32
C SER A 188 42.67 -39.09 -26.54
N SER A 189 41.85 -40.14 -26.61
CA SER A 189 40.72 -40.12 -27.52
C SER A 189 39.78 -39.03 -27.03
N LEU A 190 39.47 -38.05 -27.88
CA LEU A 190 38.54 -36.95 -27.58
C LEU A 190 39.06 -36.03 -26.45
N PRO A 191 38.53 -34.80 -26.26
CA PRO A 191 39.11 -33.85 -25.33
C PRO A 191 39.03 -34.25 -23.85
N VAL A 192 38.42 -35.41 -23.53
CA VAL A 192 38.25 -35.91 -22.17
C VAL A 192 38.11 -37.43 -22.23
N ASP A 193 39.17 -38.17 -21.94
CA ASP A 193 39.11 -39.59 -21.62
C ASP A 193 38.73 -39.71 -20.14
N ASP A 194 37.69 -40.51 -19.83
CA ASP A 194 36.87 -40.54 -18.59
C ASP A 194 37.62 -40.95 -17.30
N THR A 195 38.94 -40.95 -17.34
CA THR A 195 39.80 -41.25 -16.19
C THR A 195 40.87 -40.21 -15.88
N THR A 196 41.12 -39.22 -16.75
CA THR A 196 42.32 -38.34 -16.59
C THR A 196 42.10 -36.84 -16.71
N SER A 197 40.88 -36.32 -16.90
CA SER A 197 40.65 -34.86 -16.79
C SER A 197 40.63 -34.40 -15.33
N LEU A 198 41.81 -34.37 -14.74
CA LEU A 198 42.07 -33.91 -13.39
C LEU A 198 42.76 -32.55 -13.48
N VAL A 199 42.08 -31.48 -13.08
CA VAL A 199 42.75 -30.22 -12.77
C VAL A 199 43.28 -30.37 -11.35
N GLN A 200 44.61 -30.40 -11.20
CA GLN A 200 45.27 -30.60 -9.90
C GLN A 200 46.06 -29.35 -9.52
N ASP A 201 46.12 -29.06 -8.23
CA ASP A 201 47.04 -28.04 -7.72
C ASP A 201 48.51 -28.49 -7.99
N PRO A 202 49.36 -27.63 -8.58
CA PRO A 202 50.73 -28.01 -8.93
C PRO A 202 51.64 -28.33 -7.74
N ALA A 203 51.28 -27.86 -6.54
CA ALA A 203 52.06 -28.04 -5.32
C ALA A 203 51.47 -29.13 -4.39
N ASP A 204 50.17 -29.39 -4.49
CA ASP A 204 49.44 -30.37 -3.70
C ASP A 204 48.53 -31.24 -4.58
N ASN A 205 49.07 -32.36 -5.05
CA ASN A 205 48.37 -33.28 -5.94
C ASN A 205 47.15 -33.98 -5.30
N THR A 206 46.82 -33.71 -4.03
CA THR A 206 45.59 -34.16 -3.39
C THR A 206 44.40 -33.24 -3.66
N LYS A 207 44.63 -31.99 -4.10
CA LYS A 207 43.58 -31.04 -4.51
C LYS A 207 43.27 -31.23 -5.98
N GLN A 208 42.22 -31.98 -6.27
CA GLN A 208 41.83 -32.36 -7.62
C GLN A 208 40.39 -31.92 -7.92
N THR A 209 40.13 -31.42 -9.13
CA THR A 209 38.77 -31.25 -9.66
C THR A 209 38.60 -32.23 -10.82
N ARG A 210 37.57 -33.08 -10.75
CA ARG A 210 37.21 -34.08 -11.77
C ARG A 210 35.80 -33.81 -12.28
N ILE A 211 35.60 -33.94 -13.59
CA ILE A 211 34.28 -34.02 -14.21
C ILE A 211 34.05 -35.51 -14.52
N ASP A 212 33.14 -36.16 -13.79
CA ASP A 212 32.78 -37.57 -13.98
C ASP A 212 31.45 -37.65 -14.73
N THR A 213 31.43 -38.38 -15.85
CA THR A 213 30.23 -38.52 -16.69
C THR A 213 29.59 -39.89 -16.57
N GLY A 214 30.07 -40.76 -15.68
CA GLY A 214 29.67 -42.17 -15.58
C GLY A 214 28.18 -42.41 -15.32
N ASN A 215 27.45 -41.39 -14.82
CA ASN A 215 26.00 -41.44 -14.61
C ASN A 215 25.18 -40.64 -15.63
N VAL A 216 25.80 -40.00 -16.63
CA VAL A 216 25.09 -39.32 -17.72
C VAL A 216 24.68 -40.36 -18.76
N SER A 217 23.38 -40.63 -18.89
CA SER A 217 22.88 -41.63 -19.84
C SER A 217 23.25 -41.28 -21.29
N ALA A 218 23.48 -42.30 -22.11
CA ALA A 218 23.78 -42.12 -23.53
C ALA A 218 22.72 -41.26 -24.24
N GLY A 219 23.17 -40.20 -24.92
CA GLY A 219 22.30 -39.25 -25.63
C GLY A 219 21.78 -38.07 -24.80
N ALA A 220 22.11 -37.98 -23.51
CA ALA A 220 21.76 -36.84 -22.67
C ALA A 220 22.85 -35.75 -22.70
N VAL A 221 22.47 -34.52 -23.03
CA VAL A 221 23.32 -33.34 -22.81
C VAL A 221 22.97 -32.73 -21.45
N ARG A 222 24.00 -32.40 -20.66
CA ARG A 222 23.87 -31.57 -19.46
C ARG A 222 24.79 -30.38 -19.64
N VAL A 223 24.22 -29.19 -19.54
CA VAL A 223 24.95 -27.92 -19.67
C VAL A 223 25.21 -27.40 -18.27
N LEU A 224 26.50 -27.23 -17.93
CA LEU A 224 26.91 -26.45 -16.76
C LEU A 224 27.21 -25.04 -17.25
N GLU A 225 26.29 -24.12 -17.00
CA GLU A 225 26.49 -22.70 -17.29
C GLU A 225 27.11 -22.03 -16.05
N MET A 226 28.32 -21.51 -16.19
CA MET A 226 29.03 -20.80 -15.12
C MET A 226 29.10 -19.31 -15.48
N PRO A 227 28.83 -18.39 -14.54
CA PRO A 227 28.96 -16.97 -14.77
C PRO A 227 30.43 -16.57 -14.97
N ASP A 228 30.66 -15.40 -15.58
CA ASP A 228 31.99 -14.77 -15.66
C ASP A 228 32.37 -14.15 -14.30
N ALA A 229 32.47 -14.99 -13.27
CA ALA A 229 32.80 -14.63 -11.90
C ALA A 229 33.36 -15.85 -11.16
N ASP A 230 34.15 -15.60 -10.12
CA ASP A 230 34.69 -16.65 -9.25
C ASP A 230 33.54 -17.43 -8.58
N VAL A 231 33.48 -18.73 -8.83
CA VAL A 231 32.52 -19.65 -8.20
C VAL A 231 33.20 -20.32 -7.00
N LEU A 232 32.86 -19.87 -5.79
CA LEU A 232 33.32 -20.49 -4.55
C LEU A 232 32.58 -21.81 -4.30
N LEU A 233 33.30 -22.94 -4.43
CA LEU A 233 32.79 -24.26 -4.09
C LEU A 233 32.89 -24.47 -2.57
N ARG A 234 31.76 -24.35 -1.88
CA ARG A 234 31.65 -24.59 -0.43
C ARG A 234 31.28 -26.06 -0.19
N LYS A 235 31.75 -26.64 0.91
CA LYS A 235 31.35 -28.01 1.29
C LYS A 235 29.89 -28.02 1.77
N HIS A 236 29.12 -28.98 1.29
CA HIS A 236 27.79 -29.29 1.84
C HIS A 236 27.80 -30.75 2.31
N ASN A 237 27.05 -31.08 3.36
CA ASN A 237 26.87 -32.45 3.83
C ASN A 237 25.41 -32.87 3.68
N LEU A 238 25.06 -33.39 2.51
CA LEU A 238 23.66 -33.68 2.15
C LEU A 238 23.20 -35.09 2.55
N SER A 239 23.97 -35.80 3.38
CA SER A 239 23.68 -37.19 3.78
C SER A 239 24.23 -37.52 5.19
N ALA A 240 24.23 -36.55 6.10
CA ALA A 240 24.73 -36.76 7.44
C ALA A 240 23.80 -37.68 8.25
N ALA A 241 24.36 -38.39 9.22
CA ALA A 241 23.59 -39.23 10.15
C ALA A 241 23.27 -38.52 11.48
N ALA A 242 23.72 -37.28 11.65
CA ALA A 242 23.50 -36.46 12.83
C ALA A 242 23.60 -34.98 12.47
N ALA A 243 23.12 -34.10 13.36
CA ALA A 243 23.21 -32.65 13.25
C ALA A 243 24.67 -32.15 13.20
N PRO A 244 24.93 -30.99 12.56
CA PRO A 244 26.26 -30.39 12.56
C PRO A 244 26.66 -29.92 13.96
N THR A 245 27.96 -29.98 14.24
CA THR A 245 28.57 -29.51 15.49
C THR A 245 29.31 -28.19 15.28
N VAL A 246 29.75 -27.57 16.38
CA VAL A 246 30.58 -26.34 16.32
C VAL A 246 31.93 -26.53 15.62
N ASN A 247 32.38 -27.78 15.45
CA ASN A 247 33.63 -28.12 14.76
C ASN A 247 33.40 -28.41 13.25
N ASP A 248 32.15 -28.42 12.80
CA ASP A 248 31.81 -28.48 11.37
C ASP A 248 31.92 -27.08 10.77
N ASP A 249 33.16 -26.61 10.68
CA ASP A 249 33.54 -25.21 10.45
C ASP A 249 34.46 -25.02 9.21
N SER A 250 35.08 -23.84 9.10
CA SER A 250 36.04 -23.51 8.04
C SER A 250 37.28 -24.39 7.98
N THR A 251 37.72 -24.97 9.09
CA THR A 251 38.82 -25.96 9.10
C THR A 251 38.37 -27.31 8.56
N ALA A 252 37.09 -27.64 8.69
CA ALA A 252 36.47 -28.83 8.11
C ALA A 252 35.96 -28.61 6.66
N GLY A 253 36.19 -27.42 6.09
CA GLY A 253 35.87 -27.04 4.72
C GLY A 253 34.48 -26.42 4.50
N TYR A 254 33.73 -26.16 5.58
CA TYR A 254 32.44 -25.48 5.52
C TYR A 254 32.63 -23.95 5.52
N ALA A 255 31.67 -23.24 4.97
CA ALA A 255 31.61 -21.79 4.96
C ALA A 255 30.16 -21.33 5.16
N VAL A 256 29.95 -20.04 5.43
CA VAL A 256 28.59 -19.45 5.43
C VAL A 256 27.88 -19.84 4.13
N ASP A 257 26.60 -20.24 4.24
CA ASP A 257 25.74 -20.83 3.20
C ASP A 257 25.98 -22.33 2.90
N SER A 258 26.88 -22.99 3.65
CA SER A 258 26.96 -24.47 3.61
C SER A 258 25.65 -25.08 4.10
N ARG A 259 25.28 -26.23 3.53
CA ARG A 259 24.01 -26.93 3.81
C ARG A 259 24.31 -28.29 4.41
N TRP A 260 23.50 -28.68 5.38
CA TRP A 260 23.64 -29.96 6.08
C TRP A 260 22.28 -30.64 6.16
N LEU A 261 22.19 -31.90 5.70
CA LEU A 261 21.00 -32.73 5.82
C LEU A 261 21.29 -33.89 6.77
N ASP A 262 20.67 -33.86 7.94
CA ASP A 262 20.64 -34.96 8.88
C ASP A 262 19.51 -35.92 8.46
N THR A 263 19.90 -36.97 7.76
CA THR A 263 19.00 -38.00 7.21
C THR A 263 18.48 -38.98 8.25
N THR A 264 19.01 -38.97 9.48
CA THR A 264 18.53 -39.85 10.57
C THR A 264 17.43 -39.18 11.36
N ASN A 265 17.53 -37.87 11.58
CA ASN A 265 16.54 -37.09 12.34
C ASN A 265 15.60 -36.25 11.45
N ASP A 266 15.67 -36.41 10.13
CA ASP A 266 14.93 -35.64 9.12
C ASP A 266 15.07 -34.12 9.29
N LYS A 267 16.32 -33.65 9.47
CA LYS A 267 16.64 -32.23 9.69
C LYS A 267 17.51 -31.61 8.61
N ALA A 268 17.33 -30.31 8.36
CA ALA A 268 18.14 -29.52 7.44
C ALA A 268 18.73 -28.30 8.17
N TYR A 269 19.98 -27.96 7.88
CA TYR A 269 20.67 -26.82 8.50
C TYR A 269 21.42 -26.00 7.45
N ILE A 270 21.62 -24.71 7.75
CA ILE A 270 22.48 -23.80 7.00
C ILE A 270 23.53 -23.16 7.91
N CYS A 271 24.80 -23.17 7.48
CA CYS A 271 25.89 -22.54 8.19
C CYS A 271 25.76 -21.01 8.05
N VAL A 272 25.62 -20.30 9.17
CA VAL A 272 25.55 -18.83 9.20
C VAL A 272 26.85 -18.19 9.67
N ASP A 273 27.71 -18.97 10.34
CA ASP A 273 29.07 -18.62 10.73
C ASP A 273 29.94 -19.89 10.68
N ALA A 274 31.08 -19.85 9.99
CA ALA A 274 32.00 -20.97 9.87
C ALA A 274 33.31 -20.77 10.65
N THR A 275 33.30 -19.92 11.68
CA THR A 275 34.48 -19.65 12.53
C THR A 275 35.06 -20.94 13.09
N ALA A 276 36.38 -21.10 12.97
CA ALA A 276 37.12 -22.29 13.43
C ALA A 276 36.88 -22.57 14.93
N GLY A 277 36.40 -23.77 15.24
CA GLY A 277 36.02 -24.26 16.56
C GLY A 277 34.72 -23.68 17.13
N ALA A 278 34.00 -22.85 16.36
CA ALA A 278 32.83 -22.11 16.81
C ALA A 278 31.79 -21.87 15.70
N ALA A 279 31.61 -22.83 14.78
CA ALA A 279 30.62 -22.68 13.72
C ALA A 279 29.18 -22.62 14.27
N VAL A 280 28.36 -21.80 13.63
CA VAL A 280 26.94 -21.63 13.94
C VAL A 280 26.11 -22.15 12.78
N TRP A 281 25.25 -23.12 13.09
CA TRP A 281 24.34 -23.75 12.14
C TRP A 281 22.89 -23.47 12.52
N LEU A 282 22.14 -22.88 11.58
CA LEU A 282 20.71 -22.60 11.73
C LEU A 282 19.89 -23.81 11.24
N ASP A 283 19.04 -24.36 12.11
CA ASP A 283 18.06 -25.42 11.74
C ASP A 283 16.96 -24.81 10.86
N LEU A 284 16.79 -25.35 9.66
CA LEU A 284 15.81 -24.95 8.65
C LEU A 284 14.58 -25.85 8.61
N THR A 285 14.58 -26.97 9.32
CA THR A 285 13.49 -27.95 9.28
C THR A 285 12.23 -27.55 10.05
N GLY A 286 12.25 -26.35 10.65
CA GLY A 286 11.07 -25.62 11.13
C GLY A 286 10.59 -24.49 10.20
N ALA A 287 11.27 -24.20 9.08
CA ALA A 287 10.95 -23.08 8.18
C ALA A 287 9.86 -23.39 7.14
N GLY A 288 8.93 -24.27 7.51
CA GLY A 288 7.61 -24.45 6.89
C GLY A 288 6.50 -23.75 7.68
N GLY A 289 6.84 -22.69 8.41
CA GLY A 289 5.89 -21.86 9.11
C GLY A 289 6.49 -20.47 9.30
N TYR A 290 5.71 -19.45 8.96
CA TYR A 290 5.81 -18.11 9.55
C TYR A 290 5.42 -18.20 11.03
N ASP A 291 6.20 -19.02 11.74
CA ASP A 291 5.82 -20.01 12.74
C ASP A 291 6.12 -19.78 14.22
N ALA A 292 6.89 -18.75 14.49
CA ALA A 292 7.36 -18.50 15.85
C ALA A 292 6.32 -17.76 16.70
N ASP A 293 5.18 -17.39 16.08
CA ASP A 293 3.92 -17.01 16.76
C ASP A 293 2.95 -18.20 16.89
N LEU A 294 3.27 -19.39 16.35
CA LEU A 294 2.28 -20.48 16.29
C LEU A 294 2.00 -21.15 17.61
N ASN A 295 2.68 -20.83 18.70
CA ASN A 295 2.50 -21.48 20.01
C ASN A 295 1.05 -21.43 20.55
N GLU A 296 0.10 -20.91 19.78
CA GLU A 296 -1.26 -20.58 20.16
C GLU A 296 -2.35 -21.32 19.36
N ARG A 297 -2.09 -22.25 18.42
CA ARG A 297 -3.25 -23.01 17.88
C ARG A 297 -3.90 -23.82 18.98
N THR A 298 -5.08 -23.38 19.36
CA THR A 298 -5.96 -24.01 20.32
C THR A 298 -7.36 -24.09 19.74
N GLY A 299 -8.06 -25.20 19.97
CA GLY A 299 -9.39 -25.41 19.40
C GLY A 299 -9.62 -26.84 18.92
N PHE A 300 -10.73 -27.04 18.22
CA PHE A 300 -11.13 -28.31 17.63
C PHE A 300 -10.56 -28.43 16.21
N ILE A 301 -9.98 -29.59 15.84
CA ILE A 301 -9.46 -29.77 14.48
C ILE A 301 -10.57 -29.62 13.44
N ASN A 302 -11.75 -30.17 13.74
CA ASN A 302 -12.97 -29.96 12.99
C ASN A 302 -13.96 -29.23 13.92
N PRO A 303 -14.22 -27.93 13.69
CA PRO A 303 -15.08 -27.13 14.57
C PRO A 303 -16.54 -27.59 14.57
N MET A 304 -17.30 -27.07 15.55
CA MET A 304 -18.72 -27.35 15.75
C MET A 304 -19.06 -28.85 15.97
N SER A 305 -20.30 -29.24 15.64
CA SER A 305 -20.87 -30.56 15.90
C SER A 305 -20.45 -31.67 14.93
N ALA A 306 -19.43 -31.43 14.09
CA ALA A 306 -19.00 -32.38 13.07
C ALA A 306 -18.53 -33.72 13.67
N ASP A 307 -17.65 -33.65 14.67
CA ASP A 307 -16.99 -34.82 15.26
C ASP A 307 -17.42 -35.12 16.71
N CYS A 308 -18.13 -34.19 17.35
CA CYS A 308 -18.67 -34.38 18.70
C CYS A 308 -19.97 -33.60 18.92
N THR A 309 -20.75 -33.98 19.94
CA THR A 309 -21.98 -33.30 20.36
C THR A 309 -21.88 -32.85 21.82
N LEU A 310 -22.53 -31.74 22.16
CA LEU A 310 -22.71 -31.27 23.52
C LEU A 310 -24.10 -31.61 24.06
N SER A 311 -24.17 -31.96 25.34
CA SER A 311 -25.43 -32.14 26.07
C SER A 311 -25.27 -31.76 27.54
N ILE A 312 -26.32 -31.22 28.13
CA ILE A 312 -26.41 -30.93 29.57
C ILE A 312 -27.53 -31.70 30.25
N ASN A 313 -27.38 -31.87 31.57
CA ASN A 313 -28.42 -32.33 32.46
C ASN A 313 -28.45 -31.46 33.72
N ASP A 314 -29.41 -30.55 33.80
CA ASP A 314 -29.59 -29.62 34.93
C ASP A 314 -29.79 -30.36 36.26
N GLY A 315 -30.53 -31.47 36.23
CA GLY A 315 -30.82 -32.26 37.43
C GLY A 315 -29.58 -32.88 38.06
N THR A 316 -28.55 -33.19 37.26
CA THR A 316 -27.25 -33.68 37.77
C THR A 316 -26.13 -32.65 37.68
N LYS A 317 -26.42 -31.45 37.16
CA LYS A 317 -25.44 -30.41 36.82
C LYS A 317 -24.26 -30.96 36.03
N THR A 318 -24.52 -31.67 34.94
CA THR A 318 -23.49 -32.35 34.15
C THR A 318 -23.47 -31.87 32.71
N LEU A 319 -22.30 -31.46 32.22
CA LEU A 319 -22.04 -31.23 30.80
C LEU A 319 -21.27 -32.43 30.24
N THR A 320 -21.67 -32.90 29.06
CA THR A 320 -21.05 -34.02 28.37
C THR A 320 -20.68 -33.65 26.94
N VAL A 321 -19.42 -33.92 26.58
CA VAL A 321 -18.91 -33.88 25.20
C VAL A 321 -18.81 -35.33 24.70
N THR A 322 -19.58 -35.68 23.67
CA THR A 322 -19.63 -37.05 23.13
C THR A 322 -19.11 -37.08 21.69
N PRO A 323 -18.10 -37.90 21.35
CA PRO A 323 -17.70 -38.11 19.96
C PRO A 323 -18.89 -38.63 19.13
N THR A 324 -19.10 -38.10 17.93
CA THR A 324 -20.08 -38.64 16.96
C THR A 324 -19.60 -39.94 16.32
N GLY A 325 -18.27 -40.10 16.21
CA GLY A 325 -17.57 -41.32 15.80
C GLY A 325 -16.83 -42.02 16.94
N ALA A 326 -15.68 -42.62 16.65
CA ALA A 326 -14.85 -43.29 17.66
C ALA A 326 -14.06 -42.29 18.55
N SER A 327 -13.69 -41.14 17.97
CA SER A 327 -12.89 -40.09 18.59
C SER A 327 -13.05 -38.76 17.85
N PHE A 328 -12.59 -37.68 18.47
CA PHE A 328 -12.34 -36.39 17.82
C PHE A 328 -10.98 -35.85 18.28
N ASP A 329 -10.43 -34.90 17.54
CA ASP A 329 -9.13 -34.32 17.80
C ASP A 329 -9.23 -32.84 18.19
N ILE A 330 -8.47 -32.46 19.20
CA ILE A 330 -8.27 -31.05 19.61
C ILE A 330 -6.79 -30.69 19.48
N LEU A 331 -6.50 -29.39 19.34
CA LEU A 331 -5.16 -28.83 19.52
C LEU A 331 -5.17 -28.00 20.80
N SER A 332 -4.16 -28.22 21.65
CA SER A 332 -3.90 -27.44 22.86
C SER A 332 -2.47 -26.91 22.77
N ALA A 333 -2.30 -25.61 22.54
CA ALA A 333 -0.99 -24.99 22.27
C ALA A 333 -0.14 -25.80 21.27
N ASN A 334 -0.69 -26.04 20.07
CA ASN A 334 -0.17 -26.92 19.00
C ASN A 334 -0.05 -28.41 19.30
N THR A 335 -0.32 -28.85 20.52
CA THR A 335 -0.26 -30.27 20.85
C THR A 335 -1.58 -30.93 20.48
N LYS A 336 -1.53 -31.85 19.52
CA LYS A 336 -2.72 -32.63 19.12
C LYS A 336 -3.06 -33.64 20.20
N ILE A 337 -4.31 -33.64 20.64
CA ILE A 337 -4.86 -34.58 21.63
C ILE A 337 -6.08 -35.26 21.02
N THR A 338 -6.10 -36.60 21.02
CA THR A 338 -7.24 -37.40 20.55
C THR A 338 -8.13 -37.80 21.72
N ILE A 339 -9.37 -37.32 21.70
CA ILE A 339 -10.37 -37.63 22.71
C ILE A 339 -11.17 -38.86 22.28
N THR A 340 -11.18 -39.89 23.12
CA THR A 340 -11.96 -41.11 22.93
C THR A 340 -13.03 -41.25 24.01
N GLY A 341 -14.20 -41.72 23.60
CA GLY A 341 -15.38 -41.85 24.46
C GLY A 341 -15.95 -40.51 24.93
N ALA A 342 -17.12 -40.56 25.57
CA ALA A 342 -17.75 -39.37 26.13
C ALA A 342 -16.94 -38.84 27.34
N LYS A 343 -16.79 -37.52 27.43
CA LYS A 343 -16.18 -36.82 28.55
C LYS A 343 -17.26 -36.01 29.25
N SER A 344 -17.31 -36.08 30.58
CA SER A 344 -18.31 -35.37 31.37
C SER A 344 -17.68 -34.69 32.56
N VAL A 345 -18.22 -33.53 32.91
CA VAL A 345 -17.83 -32.78 34.10
C VAL A 345 -19.08 -32.23 34.76
N ASN A 346 -19.08 -32.21 36.09
CA ASN A 346 -20.14 -31.59 36.86
C ASN A 346 -19.77 -30.14 37.18
N TRP A 347 -20.72 -29.23 37.03
CA TRP A 347 -20.55 -27.86 37.51
C TRP A 347 -21.11 -27.69 38.92
N THR A 348 -20.68 -26.62 39.59
CA THR A 348 -21.09 -26.32 40.98
C THR A 348 -22.46 -25.65 41.03
N ASP A 349 -23.16 -25.82 42.14
CA ASP A 349 -24.44 -25.12 42.38
C ASP A 349 -24.18 -23.69 42.87
N VAL A 350 -23.72 -22.83 41.95
CA VAL A 350 -23.35 -21.44 42.20
C VAL A 350 -24.03 -20.59 41.14
N GLU A 351 -24.75 -19.55 41.53
CA GLU A 351 -25.37 -18.61 40.59
C GLU A 351 -24.33 -17.99 39.65
N GLY A 352 -24.64 -17.90 38.35
CA GLY A 352 -23.84 -17.15 37.38
C GLY A 352 -23.25 -17.98 36.25
N LEU A 353 -22.14 -17.53 35.68
CA LEU A 353 -21.52 -18.15 34.51
C LEU A 353 -20.65 -19.35 34.88
N HIS A 354 -20.75 -20.40 34.06
CA HIS A 354 -19.97 -21.62 34.14
C HIS A 354 -19.29 -21.88 32.79
N PHE A 355 -17.97 -21.98 32.80
CA PHE A 355 -17.13 -22.19 31.63
C PHE A 355 -16.55 -23.61 31.61
N PHE A 356 -16.53 -24.23 30.45
CA PHE A 356 -16.07 -25.61 30.24
C PHE A 356 -14.96 -25.66 29.20
N TYR A 357 -13.91 -26.42 29.49
CA TYR A 357 -12.73 -26.50 28.63
C TYR A 357 -12.04 -27.85 28.74
N PHE A 358 -11.28 -28.26 27.72
CA PHE A 358 -10.28 -29.32 27.88
C PHE A 358 -8.96 -28.74 28.36
N ASP A 359 -8.34 -29.37 29.35
CA ASP A 359 -6.95 -29.05 29.73
C ASP A 359 -5.94 -29.65 28.75
N ASN A 360 -4.65 -29.35 28.97
CA ASN A 360 -3.54 -29.83 28.14
C ASN A 360 -3.32 -31.36 28.14
N THR A 361 -4.14 -32.12 28.88
CA THR A 361 -4.16 -33.59 28.87
C THR A 361 -5.39 -34.16 28.16
N GLY A 362 -6.34 -33.32 27.73
CA GLY A 362 -7.60 -33.74 27.16
C GLY A 362 -8.66 -34.15 28.19
N THR A 363 -8.53 -33.69 29.44
CA THR A 363 -9.56 -33.88 30.47
C THR A 363 -10.52 -32.69 30.45
N LEU A 364 -11.83 -32.97 30.48
CA LEU A 364 -12.86 -31.92 30.52
C LEU A 364 -12.94 -31.33 31.93
N GLN A 365 -12.81 -30.02 32.02
CA GLN A 365 -12.75 -29.23 33.25
C GLN A 365 -13.87 -28.16 33.28
N HIS A 366 -14.10 -27.60 34.46
CA HIS A 366 -15.08 -26.55 34.73
C HIS A 366 -14.47 -25.44 35.60
N THR A 367 -14.89 -24.19 35.36
CA THR A 367 -14.59 -23.02 36.20
C THR A 367 -15.75 -22.01 36.19
N THR A 368 -15.89 -21.19 37.22
CA THR A 368 -16.85 -20.05 37.26
C THR A 368 -16.16 -18.70 37.05
N SER A 369 -14.83 -18.70 36.88
CA SER A 369 -14.05 -17.49 36.68
C SER A 369 -13.51 -17.47 35.26
N TRP A 370 -13.73 -16.35 34.56
CA TRP A 370 -13.11 -16.09 33.27
C TRP A 370 -11.59 -15.94 33.41
N ASP A 371 -10.88 -16.54 32.48
CA ASP A 371 -9.42 -16.46 32.33
C ASP A 371 -9.13 -16.48 30.83
N ASN A 372 -8.38 -15.48 30.33
CA ASN A 372 -8.07 -15.39 28.90
C ASN A 372 -7.35 -16.66 28.39
N SER A 373 -6.69 -17.43 29.25
CA SER A 373 -6.06 -18.70 28.86
C SER A 373 -7.06 -19.78 28.45
N LEU A 374 -8.37 -19.59 28.67
CA LEU A 374 -9.43 -20.42 28.08
C LEU A 374 -9.38 -20.36 26.55
N LEU A 375 -9.03 -19.19 26.00
CA LEU A 375 -8.96 -18.94 24.56
C LEU A 375 -7.52 -18.85 24.04
N ASP A 376 -6.60 -18.30 24.85
CA ASP A 376 -5.23 -17.97 24.45
C ASP A 376 -4.22 -18.64 25.39
N GLY A 377 -3.95 -19.93 25.14
CA GLY A 377 -3.09 -20.76 25.98
C GLY A 377 -3.19 -22.25 25.72
N ASP A 378 -3.02 -23.06 26.77
CA ASP A 378 -3.04 -24.52 26.74
C ASP A 378 -4.39 -25.14 27.14
N LYS A 379 -5.45 -24.32 27.20
CA LYS A 379 -6.82 -24.78 27.38
C LYS A 379 -7.56 -24.68 26.06
N VAL A 380 -8.49 -25.60 25.84
CA VAL A 380 -9.36 -25.63 24.66
C VAL A 380 -10.78 -25.35 25.14
N PHE A 381 -11.27 -24.14 24.90
CA PHE A 381 -12.63 -23.76 25.29
C PHE A 381 -13.68 -24.61 24.56
N VAL A 382 -14.74 -24.98 25.27
CA VAL A 382 -15.78 -25.90 24.77
C VAL A 382 -17.13 -25.21 24.72
N ALA A 383 -17.53 -24.60 25.83
CA ALA A 383 -18.82 -23.98 26.00
C ALA A 383 -18.87 -23.15 27.28
N TYR A 384 -19.90 -22.33 27.40
CA TYR A 384 -20.35 -21.81 28.69
C TYR A 384 -21.87 -21.88 28.82
N LEU A 385 -22.37 -21.63 30.03
CA LEU A 385 -23.79 -21.46 30.32
C LEU A 385 -23.97 -20.54 31.53
N TYR A 386 -25.19 -20.02 31.69
CA TYR A 386 -25.59 -19.33 32.91
C TYR A 386 -26.45 -20.25 33.78
N TRP A 387 -26.06 -20.45 35.04
CA TRP A 387 -26.79 -21.27 36.02
C TRP A 387 -27.67 -20.40 36.92
N ASP A 388 -28.97 -20.62 36.83
CA ASP A 388 -29.98 -20.07 37.75
C ASP A 388 -30.16 -21.06 38.90
N SER A 389 -29.39 -20.83 39.96
CA SER A 389 -29.41 -21.65 41.18
C SER A 389 -30.71 -21.50 41.97
N PHE A 390 -31.51 -20.48 41.68
CA PHE A 390 -32.81 -20.29 42.34
C PHE A 390 -33.89 -21.20 41.77
N ASN A 391 -33.86 -21.46 40.46
CA ASN A 391 -34.84 -22.30 39.77
C ASN A 391 -34.28 -23.66 39.30
N ASP A 392 -33.03 -23.99 39.63
CA ASP A 392 -32.34 -25.21 39.20
C ASP A 392 -32.37 -25.40 37.67
N GLN A 393 -32.09 -24.34 36.91
CA GLN A 393 -32.15 -24.36 35.44
C GLN A 393 -30.98 -23.63 34.77
N THR A 394 -30.65 -24.07 33.56
CA THR A 394 -29.73 -23.35 32.68
C THR A 394 -30.47 -22.27 31.88
N ILE A 395 -29.86 -21.09 31.79
CA ILE A 395 -30.31 -19.96 30.96
C ILE A 395 -29.36 -19.85 29.78
N LEU A 396 -29.92 -19.55 28.60
CA LEU A 396 -29.25 -19.62 27.29
C LEU A 396 -28.94 -21.06 26.79
N ASP A 397 -29.36 -22.08 27.55
CA ASP A 397 -28.97 -23.48 27.33
C ASP A 397 -27.41 -23.57 27.30
N VAL A 398 -26.81 -24.49 26.53
CA VAL A 398 -25.37 -24.51 26.28
C VAL A 398 -25.01 -23.53 25.18
N VAL A 399 -24.10 -22.62 25.48
CA VAL A 399 -23.51 -21.70 24.52
C VAL A 399 -22.27 -22.32 23.88
N GLU A 400 -22.23 -22.37 22.55
CA GLU A 400 -21.26 -23.16 21.76
C GLU A 400 -19.98 -22.40 21.43
N GLU A 401 -18.85 -22.91 21.93
CA GLU A 401 -17.53 -22.26 21.86
C GLU A 401 -16.46 -23.18 21.25
N ARG A 402 -16.89 -24.22 20.52
CA ARG A 402 -15.98 -25.20 19.91
C ARG A 402 -15.38 -24.67 18.61
N HIS A 403 -14.65 -23.58 18.76
CA HIS A 403 -13.91 -22.90 17.70
C HIS A 403 -12.83 -23.78 17.09
N GLY A 404 -12.56 -23.53 15.82
CA GLY A 404 -11.64 -24.30 15.02
C GLY A 404 -10.19 -23.96 15.34
N ALA A 405 -9.35 -24.99 15.45
CA ALA A 405 -7.92 -24.80 15.64
C ALA A 405 -7.22 -24.21 14.39
N GLN A 406 -7.95 -23.77 13.37
CA GLN A 406 -7.46 -23.04 12.21
C GLN A 406 -7.06 -21.60 12.57
N MET A 407 -7.65 -21.02 13.63
CA MET A 407 -7.24 -19.73 14.19
C MET A 407 -6.28 -19.91 15.38
N SER A 408 -5.44 -18.91 15.64
CA SER A 408 -4.65 -18.87 16.87
C SER A 408 -5.50 -18.43 18.05
N GLY A 409 -5.11 -18.82 19.26
CA GLY A 409 -5.75 -18.42 20.51
C GLY A 409 -5.77 -16.91 20.71
N ALA A 410 -4.69 -16.20 20.38
CA ALA A 410 -4.73 -14.73 20.42
C ALA A 410 -5.68 -14.13 19.37
N THR A 411 -5.84 -14.78 18.20
CA THR A 411 -6.80 -14.35 17.19
C THR A 411 -8.23 -14.53 17.69
N HIS A 412 -8.54 -15.70 18.27
CA HIS A 412 -9.81 -15.99 18.92
C HIS A 412 -10.09 -14.97 20.04
N LEU A 413 -9.16 -14.79 20.99
CA LEU A 413 -9.31 -13.82 22.08
C LEU A 413 -9.53 -12.38 21.60
N SER A 414 -8.88 -11.98 20.51
CA SER A 414 -9.02 -10.66 19.91
C SER A 414 -10.42 -10.47 19.31
N ILE A 415 -10.91 -11.44 18.54
CA ILE A 415 -12.22 -11.36 17.88
C ILE A 415 -13.35 -11.48 18.92
N HIS A 416 -13.23 -12.37 19.89
CA HIS A 416 -14.16 -12.53 21.01
C HIS A 416 -14.32 -11.23 21.82
N LYS A 417 -13.26 -10.44 21.98
CA LYS A 417 -13.32 -9.14 22.70
C LYS A 417 -13.78 -7.98 21.83
N ALA A 418 -13.36 -7.95 20.57
CA ALA A 418 -13.55 -6.78 19.70
C ALA A 418 -14.86 -6.84 18.90
N VAL A 419 -15.33 -8.04 18.60
CA VAL A 419 -16.44 -8.26 17.67
C VAL A 419 -17.57 -9.02 18.38
N GLY A 420 -17.24 -10.13 19.04
CA GLY A 420 -18.22 -11.08 19.56
C GLY A 420 -19.09 -11.67 18.45
N MET A 421 -20.30 -12.12 18.81
CA MET A 421 -21.23 -12.70 17.83
C MET A 421 -21.78 -11.66 16.84
N VAL A 422 -21.77 -12.01 15.56
CA VAL A 422 -22.22 -11.17 14.44
C VAL A 422 -23.51 -11.68 13.79
N TRP A 423 -24.31 -10.74 13.31
CA TRP A 423 -25.43 -11.05 12.41
C TRP A 423 -24.91 -11.29 10.98
N ARG A 424 -25.37 -12.35 10.32
CA ARG A 424 -25.00 -12.68 8.94
C ARG A 424 -26.13 -12.45 7.96
N SER A 425 -27.35 -12.92 8.27
CA SER A 425 -28.51 -12.77 7.38
C SER A 425 -29.86 -12.96 8.10
N GLY A 426 -30.94 -12.45 7.52
CA GLY A 426 -32.32 -12.67 7.98
C GLY A 426 -32.64 -12.13 9.38
N LEU A 427 -33.50 -12.83 10.13
CA LEU A 427 -33.93 -12.51 11.49
C LEU A 427 -34.72 -11.21 11.66
N GLU A 428 -35.41 -10.76 10.62
CA GLU A 428 -36.33 -9.64 10.74
C GLU A 428 -37.53 -10.00 11.61
N LEU A 429 -37.99 -9.05 12.43
CA LEU A 429 -39.28 -9.21 13.08
C LEU A 429 -40.38 -9.11 12.03
N SER A 430 -41.37 -9.99 12.15
CA SER A 430 -42.45 -10.16 11.16
C SER A 430 -43.83 -10.20 11.83
N ASN A 431 -44.88 -10.03 11.04
CA ASN A 431 -46.28 -10.08 11.49
C ASN A 431 -46.58 -9.14 12.66
N ILE A 432 -46.09 -7.90 12.58
CA ILE A 432 -46.34 -6.86 13.57
C ILE A 432 -47.57 -6.04 13.15
N ASP A 433 -48.63 -6.10 13.95
CA ASP A 433 -49.80 -5.24 13.83
C ASP A 433 -49.63 -3.97 14.70
N ALA A 434 -48.72 -3.07 14.31
CA ALA A 434 -48.41 -1.88 15.10
C ALA A 434 -49.58 -0.86 15.16
N ASP A 435 -49.61 -0.07 16.24
CA ASP A 435 -50.55 1.03 16.48
C ASP A 435 -52.05 0.66 16.50
N GLN A 436 -52.37 -0.63 16.55
CA GLN A 436 -53.75 -1.12 16.66
C GLN A 436 -54.40 -0.83 18.03
N SER A 437 -55.66 -1.21 18.22
CA SER A 437 -56.46 -0.83 19.39
C SER A 437 -56.09 -1.50 20.71
N GLY A 438 -55.21 -2.52 20.70
CA GLY A 438 -54.98 -3.40 21.86
C GLY A 438 -56.14 -4.36 22.18
N GLY A 439 -57.12 -4.52 21.27
CA GLY A 439 -58.26 -5.42 21.46
C GLY A 439 -58.01 -6.91 21.12
N SER A 440 -56.96 -7.23 20.36
CA SER A 440 -56.58 -8.60 19.97
C SER A 440 -55.17 -8.93 20.45
N ASP A 441 -54.89 -10.19 20.71
CA ASP A 441 -53.55 -10.68 21.08
C ASP A 441 -52.52 -10.39 19.97
N SER A 442 -52.94 -10.42 18.69
CA SER A 442 -52.07 -10.09 17.55
C SER A 442 -51.47 -8.68 17.63
N HIS A 443 -52.13 -7.75 18.32
CA HIS A 443 -51.63 -6.38 18.50
C HIS A 443 -50.41 -6.29 19.44
N ALA A 444 -50.09 -7.37 20.17
CA ALA A 444 -48.95 -7.49 21.07
C ALA A 444 -48.02 -8.66 20.71
N GLN A 445 -48.15 -9.18 19.48
CA GLN A 445 -47.41 -10.33 18.98
C GLN A 445 -46.49 -9.93 17.84
N PHE A 446 -45.38 -10.67 17.70
CA PHE A 446 -44.46 -10.57 16.58
C PHE A 446 -43.74 -11.90 16.40
N GLY A 447 -43.44 -12.24 15.15
CA GLY A 447 -42.62 -13.39 14.78
C GLY A 447 -41.19 -12.98 14.47
N VAL A 448 -40.33 -13.96 14.24
CA VAL A 448 -38.93 -13.76 13.81
C VAL A 448 -38.71 -14.58 12.54
N GLY A 449 -38.22 -13.93 11.49
CA GLY A 449 -37.83 -14.60 10.24
C GLY A 449 -36.71 -15.63 10.46
N ASN A 450 -36.48 -16.50 9.48
CA ASN A 450 -35.27 -17.34 9.53
C ASN A 450 -34.02 -16.49 9.29
N GLY A 451 -32.86 -17.02 9.63
CA GLY A 451 -31.60 -16.32 9.38
C GLY A 451 -30.41 -16.99 10.00
N THR A 452 -29.28 -16.29 10.00
CA THR A 452 -28.01 -16.80 10.51
C THR A 452 -27.30 -15.76 11.36
N VAL A 453 -26.74 -16.22 12.47
CA VAL A 453 -25.72 -15.51 13.27
C VAL A 453 -24.44 -16.34 13.24
N ALA A 454 -23.30 -15.70 13.43
CA ALA A 454 -22.04 -16.40 13.54
C ALA A 454 -21.26 -15.85 14.72
N ASP A 455 -20.66 -16.75 15.46
CA ASP A 455 -19.67 -16.43 16.45
C ASP A 455 -18.32 -16.89 15.88
N GLU A 456 -17.58 -15.92 15.34
CA GLU A 456 -16.32 -16.13 14.63
C GLU A 456 -16.43 -17.12 13.44
N ASP A 457 -15.91 -18.34 13.60
CA ASP A 457 -15.94 -19.45 12.64
C ASP A 457 -17.10 -20.44 12.86
N ASN A 458 -17.89 -20.26 13.93
CA ASN A 458 -19.09 -21.05 14.22
C ASN A 458 -20.33 -20.34 13.66
N GLU A 459 -21.09 -21.00 12.77
CA GLU A 459 -22.30 -20.41 12.16
C GLU A 459 -23.58 -21.13 12.62
N PHE A 460 -24.56 -20.36 13.09
CA PHE A 460 -25.81 -20.86 13.65
C PHE A 460 -26.99 -20.40 12.80
N SER A 461 -27.68 -21.38 12.21
CA SER A 461 -28.96 -21.16 11.54
C SER A 461 -30.09 -21.10 12.56
N ILE A 462 -31.02 -20.17 12.37
CA ILE A 462 -32.20 -19.98 13.22
C ILE A 462 -33.45 -20.18 12.37
N SER A 463 -34.32 -21.10 12.81
CA SER A 463 -35.60 -21.35 12.14
C SER A 463 -36.60 -20.22 12.36
N THR A 464 -37.57 -20.09 11.45
CA THR A 464 -38.66 -19.10 11.58
C THR A 464 -39.49 -19.36 12.85
N ILE A 465 -39.73 -18.30 13.63
CA ILE A 465 -40.57 -18.32 14.83
C ILE A 465 -41.89 -17.61 14.50
N SER A 466 -43.01 -18.34 14.60
CA SER A 466 -44.35 -17.78 14.41
C SER A 466 -44.66 -16.71 15.46
N SER A 467 -45.41 -15.67 15.07
CA SER A 467 -45.86 -14.61 15.98
C SER A 467 -46.73 -15.10 17.14
N THR A 468 -47.34 -16.28 16.98
CA THR A 468 -48.18 -16.92 18.00
C THR A 468 -47.42 -17.89 18.92
N THR A 469 -46.10 -18.05 18.75
CA THR A 469 -45.30 -18.95 19.59
C THR A 469 -44.83 -18.27 20.88
N GLY A 470 -44.37 -17.02 20.78
CA GLY A 470 -43.62 -16.35 21.84
C GLY A 470 -42.14 -16.72 21.84
N LEU A 471 -41.33 -15.94 22.56
CA LEU A 471 -39.90 -16.18 22.76
C LEU A 471 -39.64 -16.59 24.22
N PRO A 472 -38.56 -17.33 24.51
CA PRO A 472 -38.03 -17.40 25.87
C PRO A 472 -37.70 -15.98 26.37
N ILE A 473 -38.09 -15.68 27.61
CA ILE A 473 -38.06 -14.33 28.18
C ILE A 473 -37.06 -14.28 29.31
N ILE A 474 -36.06 -13.42 29.19
CA ILE A 474 -35.03 -13.18 30.20
C ILE A 474 -35.38 -11.90 30.98
N TYR A 475 -35.13 -11.93 32.29
CA TYR A 475 -35.29 -10.78 33.17
C TYR A 475 -34.26 -10.78 34.30
N LEU A 476 -34.11 -9.64 34.98
CA LEU A 476 -33.14 -9.43 36.05
C LEU A 476 -33.82 -9.52 37.42
N ASN A 477 -33.13 -10.12 38.40
CA ASN A 477 -33.60 -10.22 39.78
C ASN A 477 -32.44 -10.22 40.78
N GLY A 478 -32.65 -9.72 42.00
CA GLY A 478 -31.66 -9.80 43.08
C GLY A 478 -30.73 -8.59 43.20
N SER A 479 -29.77 -8.64 44.12
CA SER A 479 -28.81 -7.53 44.39
C SER A 479 -27.69 -7.46 43.35
N THR A 480 -27.44 -8.58 42.68
CA THR A 480 -26.66 -8.70 41.45
C THR A 480 -27.65 -8.75 40.27
N PRO A 481 -27.24 -8.44 39.04
CA PRO A 481 -28.11 -8.56 37.86
C PRO A 481 -28.33 -10.03 37.48
N ASP A 482 -28.87 -10.84 38.41
CA ASP A 482 -28.98 -12.28 38.19
C ASP A 482 -30.05 -12.56 37.13
N LEU A 483 -29.71 -13.43 36.18
CA LEU A 483 -30.59 -13.74 35.06
C LEU A 483 -31.62 -14.76 35.46
N ARG A 484 -32.86 -14.54 35.02
CA ARG A 484 -33.96 -15.49 35.19
C ARG A 484 -34.66 -15.67 33.85
N GLU A 485 -35.07 -16.90 33.57
CA GLU A 485 -35.81 -17.24 32.35
C GLU A 485 -37.24 -17.65 32.67
N THR A 486 -38.17 -17.28 31.79
CA THR A 486 -39.57 -17.72 31.78
C THR A 486 -40.03 -17.81 30.32
N SER A 487 -41.23 -18.34 30.10
CA SER A 487 -41.90 -18.22 28.80
C SER A 487 -43.34 -17.75 28.99
N GLN A 488 -43.93 -17.20 27.93
CA GLN A 488 -45.35 -16.89 27.88
C GLN A 488 -45.90 -17.27 26.51
N ALA A 489 -46.85 -18.20 26.48
CA ALA A 489 -47.37 -18.74 25.23
C ALA A 489 -47.92 -17.62 24.33
N GLY A 490 -47.36 -17.50 23.14
CA GLY A 490 -47.75 -16.48 22.17
C GLY A 490 -47.29 -15.07 22.50
N PHE A 491 -46.43 -14.83 23.49
CA PHE A 491 -45.92 -13.49 23.77
C PHE A 491 -44.43 -13.51 24.10
N ALA A 492 -43.70 -12.53 23.58
CA ALA A 492 -42.30 -12.29 23.89
C ALA A 492 -42.13 -11.33 25.10
N VAL A 493 -43.18 -11.16 25.91
CA VAL A 493 -43.23 -10.23 27.03
C VAL A 493 -43.92 -10.89 28.21
N LYS A 494 -43.57 -10.45 29.43
CA LYS A 494 -44.12 -10.99 30.67
C LYS A 494 -45.07 -9.98 31.31
N THR A 495 -46.19 -10.45 31.85
CA THR A 495 -47.08 -9.64 32.69
C THR A 495 -46.79 -9.80 34.18
N THR A 496 -47.13 -8.79 34.99
CA THR A 496 -47.14 -8.88 36.45
C THR A 496 -48.33 -8.09 37.03
N GLY A 497 -48.54 -8.16 38.35
CA GLY A 497 -49.55 -7.36 39.05
C GLY A 497 -50.98 -7.52 38.50
N SER A 498 -51.55 -6.43 37.99
CA SER A 498 -52.91 -6.36 37.44
C SER A 498 -53.05 -6.86 35.99
N GLY A 499 -52.00 -7.48 35.46
CA GLY A 499 -51.96 -8.12 34.13
C GLY A 499 -51.39 -7.23 33.02
N ARG A 500 -50.76 -6.09 33.35
CA ARG A 500 -49.96 -5.32 32.38
C ARG A 500 -48.53 -5.87 32.32
N LEU A 501 -47.79 -5.44 31.30
CA LEU A 501 -46.39 -5.85 31.12
C LEU A 501 -45.53 -5.45 32.32
N ALA A 502 -44.46 -6.21 32.54
CA ALA A 502 -43.45 -5.93 33.54
C ALA A 502 -42.22 -5.25 32.91
N TYR A 503 -41.46 -4.53 33.72
CA TYR A 503 -40.11 -4.05 33.39
C TYR A 503 -39.13 -4.39 34.53
N ASN A 504 -37.84 -4.48 34.21
CA ASN A 504 -36.75 -4.71 35.15
C ASN A 504 -36.48 -3.42 35.94
N GLN A 505 -37.02 -3.29 37.14
CA GLN A 505 -36.79 -2.14 38.00
C GLN A 505 -35.56 -2.35 38.88
N TYR A 506 -34.59 -1.44 38.78
CA TYR A 506 -33.53 -1.31 39.78
C TYR A 506 -33.94 -0.29 40.84
N SER A 507 -34.13 -0.74 42.08
CA SER A 507 -34.51 0.11 43.20
C SER A 507 -33.85 -0.36 44.48
N ALA A 508 -33.35 0.59 45.29
CA ALA A 508 -32.70 0.31 46.57
C ALA A 508 -31.57 -0.74 46.51
N GLY A 509 -30.83 -0.79 45.39
CA GLY A 509 -29.70 -1.72 45.21
C GLY A 509 -30.08 -3.12 44.76
N SER A 510 -31.30 -3.34 44.26
CA SER A 510 -31.74 -4.64 43.77
C SER A 510 -32.65 -4.53 42.53
N TRP A 511 -32.52 -5.51 41.64
CA TRP A 511 -33.40 -5.75 40.51
C TRP A 511 -34.66 -6.52 40.93
N SER A 512 -35.79 -6.11 40.39
CA SER A 512 -37.07 -6.81 40.54
C SER A 512 -38.00 -6.47 39.37
N LEU A 513 -39.04 -7.28 39.16
CA LEU A 513 -40.05 -6.97 38.16
C LEU A 513 -41.11 -6.02 38.74
N ALA A 514 -41.29 -4.87 38.09
CA ALA A 514 -42.34 -3.91 38.38
C ALA A 514 -43.39 -3.88 37.27
N GLU A 515 -44.66 -3.63 37.63
CA GLU A 515 -45.72 -3.47 36.63
C GLU A 515 -45.61 -2.11 35.93
N VAL A 516 -45.72 -2.10 34.60
CA VAL A 516 -45.73 -0.87 33.82
C VAL A 516 -46.98 -0.03 34.16
N PRO A 517 -46.84 1.29 34.42
CA PRO A 517 -47.98 2.15 34.72
C PRO A 517 -49.00 2.22 33.58
N ASN A 518 -50.25 2.51 33.93
CA ASN A 518 -51.34 2.57 32.95
C ASN A 518 -51.15 3.73 31.95
N GLY A 519 -51.03 3.40 30.66
CA GLY A 519 -50.83 4.35 29.57
C GLY A 519 -49.36 4.49 29.14
N ASP A 520 -48.44 3.98 29.95
CA ASP A 520 -47.00 4.11 29.74
C ASP A 520 -46.47 3.03 28.78
N TYR A 521 -45.23 3.26 28.36
CA TYR A 521 -44.49 2.49 27.38
C TYR A 521 -43.35 1.71 28.04
N VAL A 522 -43.03 0.55 27.49
CA VAL A 522 -41.95 -0.32 27.94
C VAL A 522 -41.25 -0.93 26.72
N LEU A 523 -39.99 -1.29 26.90
CA LEU A 523 -39.16 -1.87 25.86
C LEU A 523 -39.06 -3.39 26.03
N CYS A 524 -39.03 -4.08 24.88
CA CYS A 524 -38.71 -5.49 24.77
C CYS A 524 -37.54 -5.61 23.80
N HIS A 525 -36.39 -6.06 24.29
CA HIS A 525 -35.19 -6.24 23.49
C HIS A 525 -35.14 -7.67 22.96
N VAL A 526 -34.96 -7.85 21.66
CA VAL A 526 -34.82 -9.16 21.03
C VAL A 526 -33.34 -9.41 20.77
N LEU A 527 -32.84 -10.50 21.33
CA LEU A 527 -31.44 -10.88 21.34
C LEU A 527 -31.27 -12.24 20.66
N ALA A 528 -30.22 -12.43 19.87
CA ALA A 528 -29.78 -13.73 19.42
C ALA A 528 -28.64 -14.25 20.30
N ALA A 529 -28.51 -15.57 20.42
CA ALA A 529 -27.43 -16.29 21.10
C ALA A 529 -26.99 -17.52 20.30
N ASN A 530 -25.73 -17.92 20.43
CA ASN A 530 -25.11 -19.13 19.87
C ASN A 530 -25.44 -20.41 20.65
N SER A 531 -26.69 -20.54 21.12
CA SER A 531 -27.15 -21.74 21.83
C SER A 531 -27.07 -22.99 20.93
N ASN A 532 -26.73 -24.14 21.50
CA ASN A 532 -26.73 -25.43 20.81
C ASN A 532 -28.15 -25.84 20.33
N THR A 533 -29.21 -25.36 20.99
CA THR A 533 -30.60 -25.65 20.63
C THR A 533 -31.24 -24.53 19.80
N ASP A 534 -31.74 -24.85 18.60
CA ASP A 534 -32.33 -23.87 17.67
C ASP A 534 -33.45 -23.00 18.29
N GLY A 535 -34.41 -23.61 19.00
CA GLY A 535 -35.49 -22.90 19.70
C GLY A 535 -35.05 -22.03 20.88
N LYS A 536 -33.76 -22.04 21.20
CA LYS A 536 -33.10 -21.30 22.28
C LYS A 536 -32.02 -20.36 21.73
N ARG A 537 -32.09 -19.98 20.45
CA ARG A 537 -31.17 -19.01 19.82
C ARG A 537 -31.70 -17.59 19.76
N VAL A 538 -32.97 -17.36 20.10
CA VAL A 538 -33.57 -16.02 20.12
C VAL A 538 -34.35 -15.82 21.41
N TYR A 539 -34.05 -14.74 22.12
CA TYR A 539 -34.61 -14.40 23.42
C TYR A 539 -35.25 -13.01 23.40
N ALA A 540 -36.25 -12.83 24.25
CA ALA A 540 -36.76 -11.53 24.61
C ALA A 540 -36.22 -11.12 25.99
N MET A 541 -35.51 -10.00 26.06
CA MET A 541 -35.07 -9.39 27.30
C MET A 541 -36.00 -8.25 27.68
N ILE A 542 -36.53 -8.31 28.91
CA ILE A 542 -37.39 -7.26 29.44
C ILE A 542 -36.59 -5.96 29.62
N GLY A 543 -37.14 -4.82 29.18
CA GLY A 543 -36.52 -3.50 29.35
C GLY A 543 -36.35 -3.08 30.82
N GLN A 544 -35.51 -2.09 31.07
CA GLN A 544 -35.11 -1.65 32.42
C GLN A 544 -35.91 -0.47 32.97
N ASN A 545 -36.82 0.11 32.19
CA ASN A 545 -37.60 1.25 32.62
C ASN A 545 -38.99 1.31 31.98
N SER A 546 -39.84 2.16 32.56
CA SER A 546 -41.12 2.57 31.97
C SER A 546 -41.05 4.03 31.53
N TYR A 547 -41.74 4.36 30.44
CA TYR A 547 -41.68 5.68 29.80
C TYR A 547 -43.07 6.26 29.63
N THR A 548 -43.26 7.54 29.94
CA THR A 548 -44.56 8.22 29.80
C THR A 548 -44.90 8.56 28.36
N THR A 549 -43.91 8.60 27.47
CA THR A 549 -44.10 8.90 26.05
C THR A 549 -43.35 7.93 25.16
N ARG A 550 -43.88 7.73 23.95
CA ARG A 550 -43.27 6.91 22.91
C ARG A 550 -41.88 7.40 22.50
N ASN A 551 -41.68 8.72 22.46
CA ASN A 551 -40.39 9.31 22.10
C ASN A 551 -39.35 9.07 23.19
N ALA A 552 -39.74 9.16 24.47
CA ALA A 552 -38.86 8.82 25.58
C ALA A 552 -38.48 7.32 25.55
N ALA A 553 -39.42 6.43 25.25
CA ALA A 553 -39.12 5.01 25.08
C ALA A 553 -38.13 4.76 23.92
N ARG A 554 -38.31 5.45 22.78
CA ARG A 554 -37.40 5.34 21.64
C ARG A 554 -35.97 5.79 21.98
N ALA A 555 -35.81 6.90 22.68
CA ALA A 555 -34.50 7.39 23.12
C ALA A 555 -33.88 6.47 24.19
N GLY A 556 -34.70 5.98 25.12
CA GLY A 556 -34.27 5.09 26.17
C GLY A 556 -33.77 3.73 25.69
N ALA A 557 -34.18 3.26 24.50
CA ALA A 557 -33.80 1.97 23.97
C ALA A 557 -32.29 1.79 23.76
N GLU A 558 -31.57 2.84 23.38
CA GLU A 558 -30.12 2.80 23.24
C GLU A 558 -29.42 2.77 24.60
N THR A 559 -29.94 3.55 25.56
CA THR A 559 -29.45 3.54 26.94
C THR A 559 -29.62 2.17 27.60
N GLU A 560 -30.82 1.58 27.49
CA GLU A 560 -31.10 0.25 28.04
C GLU A 560 -30.27 -0.83 27.34
N MET A 561 -30.16 -0.81 26.01
CA MET A 561 -29.36 -1.81 25.29
C MET A 561 -27.89 -1.77 25.70
N ASN A 562 -27.27 -0.58 25.77
CA ASN A 562 -25.88 -0.44 26.20
C ASN A 562 -25.69 -0.88 27.67
N SER A 563 -26.66 -0.58 28.53
CA SER A 563 -26.64 -1.02 29.92
C SER A 563 -26.72 -2.54 30.05
N LEU A 564 -27.64 -3.17 29.30
CA LEU A 564 -27.81 -4.62 29.28
C LEU A 564 -26.57 -5.33 28.74
N LEU A 565 -26.01 -4.89 27.61
CA LEU A 565 -24.79 -5.50 27.07
C LEU A 565 -23.61 -5.45 28.04
N THR A 566 -23.49 -4.36 28.81
CA THR A 566 -22.45 -4.22 29.85
C THR A 566 -22.74 -5.09 31.07
N GLN A 567 -24.01 -5.25 31.46
CA GLN A 567 -24.40 -6.00 32.66
C GLN A 567 -24.39 -7.51 32.45
N LEU A 568 -24.69 -7.95 31.23
CA LEU A 568 -24.73 -9.37 30.90
C LEU A 568 -23.30 -9.93 30.77
N ASP A 569 -22.33 -9.13 30.31
CA ASP A 569 -20.94 -9.55 30.07
C ASP A 569 -20.85 -10.85 29.25
N LEU A 570 -21.76 -10.98 28.27
CA LEU A 570 -21.83 -12.11 27.35
C LEU A 570 -21.39 -11.60 25.97
N ALA A 571 -20.20 -11.98 25.53
CA ALA A 571 -19.67 -11.52 24.25
C ALA A 571 -20.41 -12.16 23.05
N GLU A 572 -21.19 -13.21 23.32
CA GLU A 572 -21.81 -14.09 22.32
C GLU A 572 -23.33 -13.87 22.22
N ILE A 573 -23.78 -12.67 22.60
CA ILE A 573 -25.15 -12.19 22.35
C ILE A 573 -25.14 -11.09 21.29
N ARG A 574 -26.05 -11.20 20.32
CA ARG A 574 -26.26 -10.19 19.28
C ARG A 574 -27.64 -9.54 19.41
N PRO A 575 -27.73 -8.24 19.69
CA PRO A 575 -28.99 -7.51 19.60
C PRO A 575 -29.54 -7.54 18.16
N LEU A 576 -30.81 -7.92 18.03
CA LEU A 576 -31.54 -7.93 16.75
C LEU A 576 -32.47 -6.72 16.63
N ALA A 577 -33.33 -6.51 17.62
CA ALA A 577 -34.35 -5.48 17.58
C ALA A 577 -34.79 -5.00 18.97
N THR A 578 -35.41 -3.83 19.06
CA THR A 578 -36.20 -3.41 20.22
C THR A 578 -37.62 -3.06 19.79
N VAL A 579 -38.61 -3.69 20.44
CA VAL A 579 -40.04 -3.44 20.24
C VAL A 579 -40.57 -2.54 21.37
N ILE A 580 -41.32 -1.50 21.00
CA ILE A 580 -41.95 -0.58 21.96
C ILE A 580 -43.38 -1.03 22.21
N PHE A 581 -43.70 -1.38 23.44
CA PHE A 581 -45.06 -1.69 23.87
C PHE A 581 -45.66 -0.52 24.63
N GLN A 582 -46.96 -0.26 24.45
CA GLN A 582 -47.76 0.58 25.35
C GLN A 582 -48.73 -0.29 26.12
N THR A 583 -48.90 -0.03 27.42
CA THR A 583 -49.84 -0.77 28.27
C THR A 583 -51.06 0.06 28.65
N SER A 584 -52.21 -0.58 28.84
CA SER A 584 -53.44 0.09 29.33
C SER A 584 -54.42 -0.92 29.91
N ASN A 585 -55.08 -0.54 31.00
CA ASN A 585 -56.20 -1.28 31.57
C ASN A 585 -57.40 -1.40 30.63
N SER A 586 -57.49 -0.55 29.61
CA SER A 586 -58.57 -0.58 28.62
C SER A 586 -58.31 -1.56 27.46
N TYR A 587 -57.11 -2.11 27.32
CA TYR A 587 -56.81 -3.08 26.27
C TYR A 587 -57.42 -4.44 26.62
N GLY A 588 -58.12 -5.02 25.64
CA GLY A 588 -58.91 -6.24 25.79
C GLY A 588 -58.13 -7.54 25.56
N ASN A 589 -56.88 -7.43 25.10
CA ASN A 589 -56.02 -8.59 24.88
C ASN A 589 -55.37 -9.11 26.17
N THR A 590 -54.80 -10.31 26.08
CA THR A 590 -54.34 -11.10 27.23
C THR A 590 -53.27 -10.38 28.06
N VAL A 591 -52.42 -9.58 27.42
CA VAL A 591 -51.27 -8.91 28.07
C VAL A 591 -51.48 -7.41 28.33
N LYS A 592 -52.68 -6.90 28.03
CA LYS A 592 -53.04 -5.48 28.19
C LYS A 592 -52.03 -4.53 27.56
N ALA A 593 -51.54 -4.89 26.38
CA ALA A 593 -50.49 -4.14 25.68
C ALA A 593 -50.73 -4.07 24.18
N ARG A 594 -50.05 -3.15 23.51
CA ARG A 594 -49.98 -3.11 22.04
C ARG A 594 -48.60 -2.62 21.58
N ILE A 595 -48.16 -3.09 20.42
CA ILE A 595 -46.94 -2.60 19.78
C ILE A 595 -47.19 -1.20 19.22
N ARG A 596 -46.22 -0.31 19.38
CA ARG A 596 -46.25 1.07 18.90
C ARG A 596 -45.07 1.30 17.97
N THR A 597 -45.32 1.98 16.85
CA THR A 597 -44.25 2.39 15.93
C THR A 597 -43.25 3.31 16.63
N THR A 598 -42.00 3.31 16.18
CA THR A 598 -40.97 4.26 16.63
C THR A 598 -41.35 5.70 16.27
N ALA A 599 -40.63 6.68 16.82
CA ALA A 599 -40.80 8.08 16.44
C ALA A 599 -40.60 8.29 14.92
N ASP A 600 -39.76 7.45 14.30
CA ASP A 600 -39.40 7.46 12.89
C ASP A 600 -40.39 6.68 12.00
N GLY A 601 -41.45 6.10 12.58
CA GLY A 601 -42.49 5.36 11.88
C GLY A 601 -42.19 3.88 11.58
N ASN A 602 -41.10 3.32 12.12
CA ASN A 602 -40.77 1.91 11.97
C ASN A 602 -41.50 1.04 13.02
N ASP A 603 -41.78 -0.22 12.72
CA ASP A 603 -42.44 -1.14 13.67
C ASP A 603 -41.56 -1.50 14.88
N TYR A 604 -40.24 -1.42 14.72
CA TYR A 604 -39.23 -1.69 15.76
C TYR A 604 -37.93 -0.94 15.46
N ILE A 605 -37.06 -0.88 16.46
CA ILE A 605 -35.69 -0.38 16.33
C ILE A 605 -34.82 -1.56 15.87
N ASP A 606 -34.16 -1.45 14.73
CA ASP A 606 -33.36 -2.53 14.14
C ASP A 606 -31.87 -2.37 14.49
N TRP A 607 -31.34 -3.28 15.32
CA TRP A 607 -29.93 -3.26 15.77
C TRP A 607 -28.99 -4.03 14.85
N ARG A 608 -29.50 -4.73 13.83
CA ARG A 608 -28.66 -5.43 12.86
C ARG A 608 -27.90 -4.46 11.96
N LYS A 609 -28.45 -3.25 11.77
CA LYS A 609 -27.90 -2.19 10.90
C LYS A 609 -27.00 -1.21 11.65
N THR A 610 -26.98 -1.28 12.97
CA THR A 610 -26.16 -0.44 13.84
C THR A 610 -25.00 -1.28 14.37
N ASN A 611 -23.77 -0.88 14.08
CA ASN A 611 -22.64 -1.38 14.83
C ASN A 611 -22.73 -0.74 16.20
N THR A 612 -23.22 -1.46 17.20
CA THR A 612 -23.11 -1.06 18.60
C THR A 612 -21.94 -1.86 19.18
N PRO A 613 -20.70 -1.34 19.21
CA PRO A 613 -19.63 -2.02 19.92
C PRO A 613 -19.89 -1.88 21.41
N ALA A 614 -19.80 -2.99 22.13
CA ALA A 614 -19.53 -2.98 23.55
C ALA A 614 -18.09 -2.47 23.77
N SER A 615 -17.89 -1.15 23.67
CA SER A 615 -16.66 -0.51 24.12
C SER A 615 -17.00 0.79 24.81
N GLY A 616 -16.71 0.85 26.11
CA GLY A 616 -16.88 2.05 26.91
C GLY A 616 -16.20 3.26 26.26
N GLY A 617 -16.92 4.38 26.27
CA GLY A 617 -16.29 5.69 26.14
C GLY A 617 -15.89 6.12 24.74
N VAL A 618 -16.71 5.85 23.71
CA VAL A 618 -16.85 6.82 22.61
C VAL A 618 -18.33 6.87 22.27
N THR A 619 -18.99 7.96 22.64
CA THR A 619 -20.34 8.28 22.14
C THR A 619 -20.30 8.09 20.63
N ALA A 620 -21.00 7.09 20.12
CA ALA A 620 -21.24 6.98 18.69
C ALA A 620 -21.86 8.30 18.29
N THR A 621 -21.11 9.11 17.55
CA THR A 621 -21.64 10.31 16.95
C THR A 621 -22.55 9.84 15.82
N THR A 622 -23.80 9.54 16.17
CA THR A 622 -24.90 9.95 15.30
C THR A 622 -24.68 11.44 14.96
N ALA A 623 -25.40 11.97 13.97
CA ALA A 623 -25.33 13.39 13.62
C ALA A 623 -25.50 14.39 14.82
N ASP A 624 -25.83 13.89 16.01
CA ASP A 624 -25.85 14.54 17.33
C ASP A 624 -24.44 14.86 17.90
N GLY A 625 -23.37 14.28 17.35
CA GLY A 625 -21.98 14.55 17.72
C GLY A 625 -21.36 15.76 17.03
N VAL A 626 -22.11 16.46 16.19
CA VAL A 626 -21.76 17.83 15.83
C VAL A 626 -22.06 18.66 17.07
N SER A 627 -21.06 18.84 17.92
CA SER A 627 -21.05 19.99 18.82
C SER A 627 -21.23 21.20 17.92
N VAL A 628 -22.43 21.78 17.92
CA VAL A 628 -22.68 23.09 17.32
C VAL A 628 -21.89 24.05 18.19
N ASP A 629 -20.62 24.20 17.87
CA ASP A 629 -19.84 25.34 18.31
C ASP A 629 -20.48 26.54 17.60
N THR A 630 -21.51 27.11 18.24
CA THR A 630 -22.22 28.28 17.74
C THR A 630 -21.29 29.48 17.65
N THR A 631 -20.13 29.43 18.31
CA THR A 631 -19.08 30.45 18.27
C THR A 631 -18.22 30.37 17.00
N ASP A 632 -17.99 29.17 16.45
CA ASP A 632 -17.17 28.98 15.23
C ASP A 632 -17.94 29.26 13.92
N PHE A 633 -19.27 29.30 13.97
CA PHE A 633 -20.14 29.66 12.83
C PHE A 633 -20.73 31.06 12.94
N ASP A 634 -20.08 32.02 13.62
CA ASP A 634 -20.57 33.42 13.75
C ASP A 634 -22.02 33.54 14.31
N ASN A 635 -22.48 32.59 15.12
CA ASN A 635 -23.88 32.43 15.58
C ASN A 635 -24.93 32.17 14.49
N ILE A 636 -24.51 31.72 13.29
CA ILE A 636 -25.41 31.26 12.22
C ILE A 636 -26.21 30.02 12.68
N LEU A 637 -25.52 29.12 13.38
CA LEU A 637 -26.13 27.94 13.98
C LEU A 637 -26.50 28.21 15.44
N SER A 638 -27.55 27.54 15.89
CA SER A 638 -28.23 27.75 17.16
C SER A 638 -28.55 26.41 17.85
N SER A 639 -29.05 26.47 19.09
CA SER A 639 -29.51 25.27 19.81
C SER A 639 -30.75 24.60 19.19
N THR A 640 -31.37 25.24 18.20
CA THR A 640 -32.46 24.67 17.39
C THR A 640 -31.97 23.79 16.23
N ASP A 641 -30.69 23.90 15.84
CA ASP A 641 -30.05 23.13 14.77
C ASP A 641 -29.53 21.79 15.27
N ASN A 642 -30.45 20.95 15.74
CA ASN A 642 -30.15 19.76 16.54
C ASN A 642 -29.79 18.49 15.72
N ASN A 643 -29.67 18.61 14.41
CA ASN A 643 -29.20 17.55 13.53
C ASN A 643 -28.64 18.13 12.22
N VAL A 644 -27.88 17.31 11.49
CA VAL A 644 -27.22 17.70 10.23
C VAL A 644 -28.20 18.23 9.18
N GLN A 645 -29.40 17.67 9.05
CA GLN A 645 -30.40 18.11 8.07
C GLN A 645 -30.92 19.51 8.42
N THR A 646 -31.29 19.76 9.68
CA THR A 646 -31.69 21.11 10.14
C THR A 646 -30.56 22.11 10.08
N ALA A 647 -29.32 21.71 10.37
CA ALA A 647 -28.17 22.61 10.25
C ALA A 647 -27.86 22.96 8.79
N LEU A 648 -27.97 21.98 7.88
CA LEU A 648 -27.87 22.21 6.43
C LEU A 648 -29.01 23.10 5.92
N GLU A 649 -30.24 22.88 6.37
CA GLU A 649 -31.39 23.73 6.05
C GLU A 649 -31.17 25.16 6.57
N THR A 650 -30.70 25.34 7.80
CA THR A 650 -30.37 26.65 8.37
C THR A 650 -29.20 27.31 7.64
N ILE A 651 -28.18 26.56 7.21
CA ILE A 651 -27.06 27.08 6.40
C ILE A 651 -27.52 27.45 4.98
N ASP A 652 -28.39 26.63 4.37
CA ASP A 652 -28.96 26.89 3.03
C ASP A 652 -29.93 28.08 3.07
N ASP A 653 -30.69 28.23 4.17
CA ASP A 653 -31.57 29.37 4.44
C ASP A 653 -30.80 30.59 4.96
N HIS A 654 -29.57 30.41 5.45
CA HIS A 654 -28.66 31.48 5.82
C HIS A 654 -28.15 32.15 4.56
N ASN A 655 -28.98 33.05 4.05
CA ASN A 655 -28.71 33.90 2.92
C ASN A 655 -27.36 34.59 3.15
N ILE A 656 -26.34 34.27 2.34
CA ILE A 656 -24.99 34.85 2.35
C ILE A 656 -25.02 36.40 2.19
N LEU A 657 -26.21 36.96 1.97
CA LEU A 657 -26.50 38.38 1.95
C LEU A 657 -26.81 39.02 3.32
N ASP A 658 -27.01 38.27 4.42
CA ASP A 658 -27.36 38.90 5.71
C ASP A 658 -26.16 39.50 6.46
N HIS A 659 -24.93 39.12 6.08
CA HIS A 659 -23.73 39.86 6.48
C HIS A 659 -23.62 41.26 5.81
N ALA A 660 -24.51 41.58 4.85
CA ALA A 660 -24.56 42.90 4.22
C ALA A 660 -25.19 43.98 5.12
N ALA A 661 -25.64 43.64 6.33
CA ALA A 661 -26.14 44.62 7.29
C ALA A 661 -25.04 45.30 8.12
N ALA A 662 -23.79 44.80 8.11
CA ALA A 662 -22.69 45.37 8.88
C ALA A 662 -21.54 45.84 7.98
N SER A 663 -21.56 47.14 7.66
CA SER A 663 -20.39 48.02 7.48
C SER A 663 -19.81 48.36 6.09
N SER A 664 -20.33 47.92 4.93
CA SER A 664 -20.04 48.56 3.62
C SER A 664 -20.86 47.95 2.45
N PRO A 665 -21.53 48.72 1.58
CA PRO A 665 -22.30 48.14 0.47
C PRO A 665 -21.41 47.74 -0.73
N GLY A 666 -20.65 46.65 -0.65
CA GLY A 666 -19.88 46.12 -1.80
C GLY A 666 -20.73 45.27 -2.76
N VAL A 667 -20.28 45.16 -4.02
CA VAL A 667 -20.88 44.29 -5.04
C VAL A 667 -19.89 43.17 -5.38
N LEU A 668 -20.37 41.93 -5.33
CA LEU A 668 -19.61 40.74 -5.75
C LEU A 668 -19.46 40.76 -7.27
N LEU A 669 -18.21 40.80 -7.77
CA LEU A 669 -17.91 40.69 -9.20
C LEU A 669 -17.01 39.46 -9.42
N ASN A 670 -17.39 38.62 -10.38
CA ASN A 670 -16.51 37.54 -10.86
C ASN A 670 -15.45 38.16 -11.77
N ASP A 671 -14.20 38.24 -11.32
CA ASP A 671 -13.09 38.82 -12.08
C ASP A 671 -12.47 37.84 -13.09
N GLY A 672 -13.09 36.67 -13.28
CA GLY A 672 -12.65 35.66 -14.24
C GLY A 672 -11.42 34.87 -13.80
N SER A 673 -10.91 35.09 -12.58
CA SER A 673 -9.79 34.34 -12.01
C SER A 673 -10.19 33.08 -11.23
N GLY A 674 -11.50 32.77 -11.18
CA GLY A 674 -12.03 31.64 -10.40
C GLY A 674 -12.13 31.92 -8.89
N SER A 675 -11.88 33.16 -8.44
CA SER A 675 -12.07 33.60 -7.06
C SER A 675 -12.95 34.85 -7.00
N LEU A 676 -13.92 34.87 -6.09
CA LEU A 676 -14.78 36.03 -5.85
C LEU A 676 -14.04 37.01 -4.93
N SER A 677 -13.51 38.11 -5.49
CA SER A 677 -12.80 39.12 -4.70
C SER A 677 -13.74 40.26 -4.26
N TRP A 678 -13.77 40.55 -2.96
CA TRP A 678 -14.45 41.74 -2.42
C TRP A 678 -13.63 42.98 -2.79
N ARG A 679 -13.92 43.57 -3.94
CA ARG A 679 -13.33 44.85 -4.34
C ARG A 679 -14.12 45.98 -3.69
N GLY A 680 -13.44 46.78 -2.87
CA GLY A 680 -14.00 48.03 -2.33
C GLY A 680 -14.62 48.88 -3.45
N ILE A 681 -15.81 49.40 -3.18
CA ILE A 681 -16.58 50.27 -4.09
C ILE A 681 -15.68 51.46 -4.48
N PRO A 682 -15.61 51.85 -5.77
CA PRO A 682 -14.74 52.95 -6.19
C PRO A 682 -14.99 54.21 -5.36
N GLU A 683 -13.91 54.86 -4.91
CA GLU A 683 -13.91 56.10 -4.09
C GLU A 683 -15.09 57.01 -4.46
N PHE A 684 -16.02 57.22 -3.53
CA PHE A 684 -17.24 58.00 -3.76
C PHE A 684 -16.89 59.49 -4.00
N LYS A 685 -16.60 59.85 -5.25
CA LYS A 685 -16.31 61.23 -5.68
C LYS A 685 -17.58 61.91 -6.21
N ASN A 686 -17.66 63.24 -6.05
CA ASN A 686 -18.72 64.12 -6.58
C ASN A 686 -20.10 64.01 -5.92
N ALA A 687 -20.17 64.20 -4.59
CA ALA A 687 -21.45 64.25 -3.85
C ALA A 687 -22.27 65.53 -4.06
N ILE A 688 -21.65 66.58 -4.59
CA ILE A 688 -22.30 67.86 -4.87
C ILE A 688 -22.76 67.86 -6.32
N ILE A 689 -24.07 67.87 -6.51
CA ILE A 689 -24.70 67.92 -7.83
C ILE A 689 -24.77 69.38 -8.28
N ASN A 690 -24.41 69.64 -9.55
CA ASN A 690 -24.41 70.99 -10.16
C ASN A 690 -23.53 72.03 -9.41
N GLY A 691 -22.47 71.59 -8.72
CA GLY A 691 -21.59 72.49 -7.93
C GLY A 691 -20.78 73.50 -8.75
N ASP A 692 -20.73 73.34 -10.07
CA ASP A 692 -20.12 74.28 -11.01
C ASP A 692 -21.13 75.27 -11.63
N ALA A 693 -22.37 75.26 -11.15
CA ALA A 693 -23.48 76.09 -11.61
C ALA A 693 -23.78 76.01 -13.12
N ARG A 694 -23.42 74.91 -13.83
CA ARG A 694 -23.67 74.78 -15.28
C ARG A 694 -25.14 74.86 -15.66
N VAL A 695 -26.02 74.34 -14.82
CA VAL A 695 -27.48 74.37 -15.05
C VAL A 695 -28.10 75.50 -14.23
N LYS A 696 -28.75 76.46 -14.91
CA LYS A 696 -29.52 77.54 -14.25
C LYS A 696 -30.93 77.04 -13.95
N GLN A 697 -31.24 76.82 -12.68
CA GLN A 697 -32.57 76.34 -12.29
C GLN A 697 -33.46 77.42 -11.65
N ALA A 698 -32.91 78.56 -11.23
CA ALA A 698 -33.67 79.74 -10.80
C ALA A 698 -33.08 81.02 -11.39
N ASP A 699 -33.93 82.03 -11.55
CA ASP A 699 -33.50 83.37 -11.94
C ASP A 699 -32.74 84.10 -10.84
N ASP A 700 -31.99 85.14 -11.22
CA ASP A 700 -31.18 85.93 -10.30
C ASP A 700 -32.10 86.64 -9.30
N ILE A 701 -31.73 86.62 -8.02
CA ILE A 701 -32.53 87.17 -6.93
C ILE A 701 -31.77 88.33 -6.29
N THR A 702 -32.38 89.52 -6.31
CA THR A 702 -31.88 90.68 -5.56
C THR A 702 -32.52 90.71 -4.18
N ILE A 703 -31.67 90.82 -3.15
CA ILE A 703 -32.08 90.83 -1.75
C ILE A 703 -31.66 92.17 -1.14
N SER A 704 -32.59 92.85 -0.49
CA SER A 704 -32.41 94.21 0.05
C SER A 704 -32.52 94.31 1.58
N THR A 705 -32.66 93.18 2.29
CA THR A 705 -32.76 93.12 3.75
C THR A 705 -32.04 91.90 4.30
N GLY A 706 -31.37 92.02 5.46
CA GLY A 706 -30.61 90.94 6.12
C GLY A 706 -31.36 89.61 6.16
N LEU A 707 -30.73 88.54 5.67
CA LEU A 707 -31.30 87.19 5.69
C LEU A 707 -30.59 86.32 6.73
N SER A 708 -31.36 85.66 7.59
CA SER A 708 -30.86 84.52 8.36
C SER A 708 -30.96 83.21 7.56
N GLU A 709 -30.38 82.12 8.07
CA GLU A 709 -30.47 80.79 7.42
C GLU A 709 -31.93 80.36 7.14
N SER A 710 -32.87 80.69 8.04
CA SER A 710 -34.30 80.40 7.88
C SER A 710 -34.95 81.20 6.75
N GLN A 711 -34.33 82.31 6.36
CA GLN A 711 -34.77 83.23 5.30
C GLN A 711 -33.89 83.13 4.04
N ALA A 712 -32.93 82.20 4.00
CA ALA A 712 -31.95 82.10 2.94
C ALA A 712 -32.58 81.90 1.55
N ALA A 713 -32.07 82.64 0.58
CA ALA A 713 -32.60 82.70 -0.78
C ALA A 713 -32.07 81.55 -1.66
N MET A 714 -32.76 81.30 -2.78
CA MET A 714 -32.45 80.29 -3.81
C MET A 714 -32.38 78.86 -3.28
N ALA A 715 -33.53 78.20 -3.10
CA ALA A 715 -33.63 76.83 -2.54
C ALA A 715 -33.49 75.68 -3.56
N VAL A 716 -32.87 75.91 -4.71
CA VAL A 716 -32.82 74.94 -5.82
C VAL A 716 -31.50 74.15 -5.81
N ASP A 717 -31.55 72.86 -6.15
CA ASP A 717 -30.44 71.90 -6.01
C ASP A 717 -29.75 71.89 -4.63
N MET A 718 -30.51 72.03 -3.54
CA MET A 718 -30.01 71.91 -2.16
C MET A 718 -28.94 72.95 -1.74
N TRP A 719 -28.67 73.93 -2.59
CA TRP A 719 -27.88 75.11 -2.28
C TRP A 719 -28.75 76.20 -1.62
N LYS A 720 -28.15 77.06 -0.79
CA LYS A 720 -28.73 78.31 -0.27
C LYS A 720 -27.63 79.33 0.06
N ALA A 721 -28.03 80.59 0.15
CA ALA A 721 -27.14 81.69 0.50
C ALA A 721 -27.83 82.76 1.37
N TRP A 722 -27.09 83.35 2.30
CA TRP A 722 -27.54 84.43 3.19
C TRP A 722 -26.37 85.24 3.76
N TRP A 723 -26.65 86.35 4.46
CA TRP A 723 -25.62 87.11 5.16
C TRP A 723 -26.03 87.47 6.59
N SER A 724 -25.05 87.49 7.48
CA SER A 724 -25.21 87.92 8.88
C SER A 724 -24.24 89.06 9.21
N GLY A 725 -24.50 89.79 10.31
CA GLY A 725 -23.73 90.99 10.68
C GLY A 725 -24.10 92.22 9.85
N THR A 726 -23.22 93.22 9.81
CA THR A 726 -23.41 94.44 9.00
C THR A 726 -23.13 94.14 7.53
N GLY A 727 -24.17 93.71 6.81
CA GLY A 727 -24.09 93.29 5.41
C GLY A 727 -24.32 94.40 4.38
N PRO A 728 -24.48 94.03 3.09
CA PRO A 728 -24.68 94.97 1.99
C PRO A 728 -26.10 95.57 1.99
N SER A 729 -26.28 96.77 1.42
CA SER A 729 -27.59 97.43 1.30
C SER A 729 -28.50 96.77 0.24
N SER A 730 -27.90 96.20 -0.80
CA SER A 730 -28.56 95.27 -1.73
C SER A 730 -27.51 94.33 -2.33
N ILE A 731 -27.83 93.04 -2.43
CA ILE A 731 -26.98 92.05 -3.09
C ILE A 731 -27.80 91.21 -4.06
N THR A 732 -27.26 90.99 -5.24
CA THR A 732 -27.85 90.10 -6.24
C THR A 732 -27.10 88.78 -6.22
N LEU A 733 -27.85 87.70 -5.99
CA LEU A 733 -27.40 86.33 -6.11
C LEU A 733 -27.79 85.81 -7.49
N GLY A 734 -26.80 85.35 -8.24
CA GLY A 734 -27.04 84.88 -9.61
C GLY A 734 -25.96 83.93 -10.09
N ARG A 735 -26.05 83.58 -11.37
CA ARG A 735 -25.05 82.76 -12.05
C ARG A 735 -24.18 83.62 -12.96
N ASP A 736 -22.87 83.59 -12.76
CA ASP A 736 -21.93 84.09 -13.76
C ASP A 736 -21.75 83.05 -14.86
N THR A 737 -21.93 83.45 -16.12
CA THR A 737 -21.80 82.58 -17.29
C THR A 737 -20.46 82.74 -18.02
N SER A 738 -19.60 83.62 -17.50
CA SER A 738 -18.22 83.85 -17.96
C SER A 738 -17.28 83.92 -16.75
N ALA A 739 -17.51 83.04 -15.78
CA ALA A 739 -16.80 83.05 -14.51
C ALA A 739 -15.30 82.81 -14.70
N SER A 740 -14.49 83.68 -14.09
CA SER A 740 -13.03 83.51 -14.05
C SER A 740 -12.56 82.49 -13.00
N VAL A 741 -13.48 81.97 -12.18
CA VAL A 741 -13.26 80.99 -11.13
C VAL A 741 -13.95 79.66 -11.47
N GLY A 742 -13.32 78.53 -11.15
CA GLY A 742 -13.80 77.20 -11.53
C GLY A 742 -13.31 76.74 -12.92
N ARG A 743 -13.72 75.53 -13.34
CA ARG A 743 -13.22 74.87 -14.57
C ARG A 743 -14.18 74.95 -15.76
N THR A 744 -15.35 75.54 -15.56
CA THR A 744 -16.52 75.32 -16.44
C THR A 744 -17.01 76.59 -17.12
N GLY A 745 -16.43 77.74 -16.76
CA GLY A 745 -16.91 79.06 -17.19
C GLY A 745 -18.18 79.52 -16.49
N TYR A 746 -18.73 78.72 -15.55
CA TYR A 746 -19.90 79.05 -14.75
C TYR A 746 -19.56 79.05 -13.26
N ALA A 747 -20.16 79.96 -12.49
CA ALA A 747 -20.03 79.98 -11.03
C ALA A 747 -21.24 80.66 -10.36
N HIS A 748 -21.48 80.30 -9.10
CA HIS A 748 -22.36 81.09 -8.24
C HIS A 748 -21.70 82.44 -7.94
N LYS A 749 -22.43 83.54 -8.15
CA LYS A 749 -21.90 84.89 -8.00
C LYS A 749 -22.80 85.75 -7.13
N TRP A 750 -22.14 86.51 -6.27
CA TRP A 750 -22.74 87.53 -5.43
C TRP A 750 -22.23 88.86 -5.97
N THR A 751 -23.13 89.79 -6.28
CA THR A 751 -22.77 91.13 -6.77
C THR A 751 -23.50 92.17 -5.96
N GLY A 752 -22.77 93.10 -5.34
CA GLY A 752 -23.34 94.15 -4.51
C GLY A 752 -22.27 94.85 -3.68
N THR A 753 -22.65 95.96 -3.06
CA THR A 753 -21.72 96.84 -2.33
C THR A 753 -21.87 96.64 -0.82
N PHE A 754 -20.75 96.51 -0.10
CA PHE A 754 -20.74 96.31 1.35
C PHE A 754 -20.51 97.61 2.12
N SER A 755 -21.23 97.79 3.23
CA SER A 755 -21.04 98.93 4.13
C SER A 755 -21.01 98.44 5.58
N GLY A 756 -19.95 97.73 5.98
CA GLY A 756 -19.80 97.17 7.33
C GLY A 756 -18.46 96.45 7.54
N THR A 757 -18.06 96.24 8.79
CA THR A 757 -16.76 95.62 9.17
C THR A 757 -16.88 94.21 9.78
N ASP A 758 -18.10 93.68 9.91
CA ASP A 758 -18.40 92.39 10.55
C ASP A 758 -19.38 91.53 9.72
N GLY A 759 -19.55 91.85 8.44
CA GLY A 759 -20.43 91.11 7.54
C GLY A 759 -19.86 89.74 7.18
N ILE A 760 -20.70 88.71 7.26
CA ILE A 760 -20.38 87.35 6.85
C ILE A 760 -21.33 86.92 5.74
N LEU A 761 -20.78 86.51 4.61
CA LEU A 761 -21.55 85.86 3.53
C LEU A 761 -21.40 84.36 3.62
N THR A 762 -22.52 83.66 3.73
CA THR A 762 -22.54 82.21 3.83
C THR A 762 -23.15 81.59 2.57
N TRP A 763 -22.35 80.76 1.91
CA TRP A 763 -22.81 79.81 0.90
C TRP A 763 -22.99 78.45 1.55
N ARG A 764 -24.09 77.77 1.27
CA ARG A 764 -24.41 76.47 1.88
C ARG A 764 -24.88 75.47 0.86
N TYR A 765 -24.40 74.25 0.92
CA TYR A 765 -24.93 73.12 0.16
C TYR A 765 -25.26 71.95 1.07
N ARG A 766 -26.40 71.28 0.83
CA ARG A 766 -26.75 70.04 1.54
C ARG A 766 -26.61 68.84 0.62
N VAL A 767 -26.05 67.77 1.17
CA VAL A 767 -26.05 66.44 0.58
C VAL A 767 -27.09 65.62 1.33
N ASP A 768 -28.06 65.06 0.59
CA ASP A 768 -29.12 64.25 1.19
C ASP A 768 -28.54 63.02 1.93
N ALA A 769 -29.29 62.50 2.90
CA ALA A 769 -28.93 61.34 3.70
C ALA A 769 -28.57 60.12 2.84
N LYS A 770 -29.26 59.94 1.70
CA LYS A 770 -29.03 58.82 0.79
C LYS A 770 -27.62 58.87 0.20
N THR A 771 -27.18 60.04 -0.23
CA THR A 771 -25.85 60.27 -0.80
C THR A 771 -24.80 60.38 0.32
N ALA A 772 -25.17 61.01 1.43
CA ALA A 772 -24.32 61.23 2.60
C ALA A 772 -23.97 59.94 3.35
N SER A 773 -24.86 58.94 3.35
CA SER A 773 -24.63 57.60 3.94
C SER A 773 -23.36 56.91 3.43
N ARG A 774 -22.90 57.27 2.23
CA ARG A 774 -21.68 56.75 1.62
C ARG A 774 -20.41 57.25 2.31
N PHE A 775 -20.50 58.31 3.10
CA PHE A 775 -19.37 58.93 3.80
C PHE A 775 -19.33 58.61 5.30
N GLU A 776 -20.30 57.84 5.81
CA GLU A 776 -20.33 57.41 7.20
C GLU A 776 -19.07 56.62 7.55
N GLY A 777 -18.30 57.11 8.53
CA GLY A 777 -17.07 56.47 8.97
C GLY A 777 -15.92 56.49 7.96
N GLN A 778 -16.02 57.27 6.88
CA GLN A 778 -14.99 57.40 5.84
C GLN A 778 -14.24 58.73 5.97
N ALA A 779 -12.98 58.77 5.55
CA ALA A 779 -12.27 60.04 5.40
C ALA A 779 -12.93 60.87 4.29
N LEU A 780 -13.25 62.12 4.56
CA LEU A 780 -14.01 62.98 3.65
C LEU A 780 -13.22 64.27 3.37
N THR A 781 -13.13 64.64 2.09
CA THR A 781 -12.55 65.92 1.69
C THR A 781 -13.53 66.69 0.83
N PHE A 782 -13.75 67.95 1.16
CA PHE A 782 -14.43 68.92 0.31
C PHE A 782 -13.45 70.02 -0.09
N SER A 783 -13.48 70.44 -1.36
CA SER A 783 -12.79 71.63 -1.81
C SER A 783 -13.57 72.36 -2.92
N CYS A 784 -13.41 73.67 -2.98
CA CYS A 784 -13.91 74.51 -4.05
C CYS A 784 -12.93 75.64 -4.37
N LEU A 785 -13.04 76.18 -5.58
CA LEU A 785 -12.33 77.40 -5.96
C LEU A 785 -13.21 78.60 -5.65
N VAL A 786 -12.64 79.56 -4.93
CA VAL A 786 -13.30 80.83 -4.60
C VAL A 786 -12.48 82.01 -5.12
N ARG A 787 -13.16 83.13 -5.35
CA ARG A 787 -12.57 84.41 -5.76
C ARG A 787 -13.45 85.55 -5.26
N HIS A 788 -12.84 86.64 -4.85
CA HIS A 788 -13.49 87.93 -4.59
C HIS A 788 -12.63 89.05 -5.16
N ASP A 789 -13.18 90.26 -5.28
CA ASP A 789 -12.51 91.46 -5.79
C ASP A 789 -12.61 92.66 -4.83
N VAL A 790 -12.89 92.38 -3.56
CA VAL A 790 -13.10 93.37 -2.49
C VAL A 790 -11.87 94.21 -2.08
N GLY A 791 -10.78 94.16 -2.84
CA GLY A 791 -9.61 95.04 -2.68
C GLY A 791 -8.64 94.74 -1.53
N SER A 792 -8.93 93.76 -0.65
CA SER A 792 -8.07 93.30 0.43
C SER A 792 -8.22 91.80 0.67
N ASP A 793 -7.35 91.19 1.47
CA ASP A 793 -7.41 89.76 1.80
C ASP A 793 -8.61 89.44 2.70
N VAL A 794 -9.37 88.41 2.36
CA VAL A 794 -10.57 87.96 3.09
C VAL A 794 -10.30 86.59 3.71
N THR A 795 -10.74 86.42 4.95
CA THR A 795 -10.72 85.09 5.59
C THR A 795 -11.97 84.31 5.17
N VAL A 796 -11.74 83.13 4.58
CA VAL A 796 -12.79 82.20 4.16
C VAL A 796 -12.76 80.96 5.05
N LYS A 797 -13.87 80.66 5.72
CA LYS A 797 -14.02 79.47 6.57
C LYS A 797 -14.82 78.39 5.87
N CYS A 798 -14.34 77.15 5.93
CA CYS A 798 -15.03 75.96 5.47
C CYS A 798 -15.50 75.13 6.67
N ARG A 799 -16.78 74.76 6.68
CA ARG A 799 -17.38 73.92 7.73
C ARG A 799 -18.22 72.81 7.12
N VAL A 800 -18.29 71.69 7.83
CA VAL A 800 -19.19 70.58 7.52
C VAL A 800 -19.99 70.24 8.76
N TYR A 801 -21.30 70.07 8.62
CA TYR A 801 -22.21 69.63 9.66
C TYR A 801 -22.89 68.33 9.24
N LYS A 802 -23.20 67.47 10.23
CA LYS A 802 -24.19 66.42 10.06
C LYS A 802 -25.56 66.90 10.54
N ALA A 803 -26.61 66.43 9.86
CA ALA A 803 -27.96 66.50 10.40
C ALA A 803 -28.09 65.55 11.60
N ASP A 804 -28.78 65.97 12.66
CA ASP A 804 -28.98 65.10 13.82
C ASP A 804 -30.08 64.05 13.57
N ALA A 805 -30.98 64.32 12.61
CA ALA A 805 -31.97 63.37 12.10
C ALA A 805 -31.95 63.33 10.55
N THR A 806 -32.39 62.21 9.97
CA THR A 806 -32.31 61.96 8.51
C THR A 806 -32.97 63.08 7.69
N ASN A 807 -32.16 63.79 6.90
CA ASN A 807 -32.54 64.96 6.08
C ASN A 807 -33.16 66.14 6.85
N ASP A 808 -33.06 66.15 8.19
CA ASP A 808 -33.56 67.22 9.03
C ASP A 808 -32.40 67.99 9.67
N PHE A 809 -32.20 69.20 9.14
CA PHE A 809 -31.13 70.11 9.57
C PHE A 809 -31.63 71.20 10.53
N SER A 810 -32.80 71.01 11.15
CA SER A 810 -33.28 71.88 12.23
C SER A 810 -32.37 71.84 13.46
N SER A 811 -31.76 70.67 13.73
CA SER A 811 -30.62 70.48 14.62
C SER A 811 -29.46 69.87 13.85
N LYS A 812 -28.26 70.41 14.04
CA LYS A 812 -27.05 69.98 13.34
C LYS A 812 -25.85 70.00 14.25
N THR A 813 -24.98 69.02 14.06
CA THR A 813 -23.70 68.90 14.79
C THR A 813 -22.55 69.13 13.82
N GLN A 814 -21.57 69.96 14.21
CA GLN A 814 -20.39 70.19 13.37
C GLN A 814 -19.48 68.96 13.34
N LEU A 815 -18.97 68.62 12.16
CA LEU A 815 -17.96 67.60 11.96
C LEU A 815 -16.59 68.26 11.86
N GLY A 816 -15.68 67.89 12.77
CA GLY A 816 -14.34 68.47 12.85
C GLY A 816 -14.34 69.95 13.25
N SER A 817 -13.16 70.57 13.17
CA SER A 817 -12.96 72.00 13.45
C SER A 817 -13.01 72.84 12.16
N ASP A 818 -13.35 74.12 12.29
CA ASP A 818 -13.31 75.11 11.21
C ASP A 818 -11.97 75.10 10.47
N GLN A 819 -12.01 75.04 9.14
CA GLN A 819 -10.82 75.24 8.30
C GLN A 819 -10.83 76.66 7.73
N SER A 820 -9.90 77.50 8.17
CA SER A 820 -9.78 78.91 7.76
C SER A 820 -8.71 79.08 6.69
N HIS A 821 -9.03 79.81 5.63
CA HIS A 821 -8.15 80.08 4.50
C HIS A 821 -8.08 81.59 4.24
N THR A 822 -6.90 82.13 4.01
CA THR A 822 -6.73 83.52 3.56
C THR A 822 -6.83 83.56 2.04
N VAL A 823 -7.80 84.31 1.51
CA VAL A 823 -8.00 84.50 0.08
C VAL A 823 -7.62 85.93 -0.28
N ALA A 824 -6.70 86.08 -1.24
CA ALA A 824 -6.26 87.38 -1.71
C ALA A 824 -7.23 87.94 -2.75
N SER A 825 -7.36 89.27 -2.79
CA SER A 825 -8.22 89.94 -3.77
C SER A 825 -7.85 89.58 -5.21
N ALA A 826 -8.87 89.44 -6.06
CA ALA A 826 -8.81 89.09 -7.48
C ALA A 826 -8.06 87.78 -7.82
N THR A 827 -7.87 86.89 -6.84
CA THR A 827 -7.13 85.63 -7.01
C THR A 827 -8.05 84.43 -6.88
N ASN A 828 -7.86 83.42 -7.73
CA ASN A 828 -8.54 82.13 -7.59
C ASN A 828 -7.81 81.30 -6.54
N THR A 829 -8.47 80.98 -5.43
CA THR A 829 -7.87 80.22 -4.34
C THR A 829 -8.69 78.96 -4.07
N SER A 830 -8.02 77.81 -3.93
CA SER A 830 -8.65 76.56 -3.52
C SER A 830 -8.82 76.56 -2.02
N VAL A 831 -10.06 76.51 -1.54
CA VAL A 831 -10.40 76.39 -0.12
C VAL A 831 -11.09 75.05 0.09
N GLY A 832 -10.99 74.52 1.31
CA GLY A 832 -11.56 73.21 1.59
C GLY A 832 -11.42 72.75 3.03
N ILE A 833 -11.90 71.55 3.29
CA ILE A 833 -11.86 70.88 4.58
C ILE A 833 -11.65 69.38 4.38
N SER A 834 -10.75 68.82 5.19
CA SER A 834 -10.47 67.39 5.23
C SER A 834 -10.82 66.86 6.61
N LEU A 835 -11.65 65.82 6.66
CA LEU A 835 -12.10 65.14 7.85
C LEU A 835 -11.56 63.70 7.86
N THR A 836 -11.15 63.22 9.03
CA THR A 836 -10.74 61.83 9.20
C THR A 836 -11.95 60.91 9.32
N SER A 837 -11.76 59.61 9.12
CA SER A 837 -12.81 58.59 9.21
C SER A 837 -13.55 58.59 10.55
N GLY A 838 -12.87 58.89 11.66
CA GLY A 838 -13.51 58.99 12.97
C GLY A 838 -14.41 60.22 13.15
N GLN A 839 -14.21 61.27 12.34
CA GLN A 839 -14.94 62.53 12.44
C GLN A 839 -16.25 62.55 11.65
N THR A 840 -16.47 61.59 10.74
CA THR A 840 -17.66 61.52 9.88
C THR A 840 -18.73 60.55 10.41
N SER A 841 -18.62 60.14 11.67
CA SER A 841 -19.65 59.36 12.35
C SER A 841 -20.96 60.16 12.46
N GLY A 842 -22.06 59.58 12.00
CA GLY A 842 -23.38 60.18 11.88
C GLY A 842 -23.64 60.98 10.59
N ALA A 843 -22.70 61.04 9.64
CA ALA A 843 -22.90 61.64 8.31
C ALA A 843 -24.07 61.02 7.53
N LYS A 844 -24.46 59.78 7.84
CA LYS A 844 -25.58 59.07 7.20
C LYS A 844 -26.92 59.79 7.25
N ASN A 845 -27.10 60.73 8.18
CA ASN A 845 -28.34 61.50 8.30
C ASN A 845 -28.40 62.69 7.32
N GLY A 846 -27.32 62.98 6.59
CA GLY A 846 -27.21 64.13 5.69
C GLY A 846 -26.07 65.04 6.09
N LEU A 847 -25.44 65.67 5.10
CA LEU A 847 -24.32 66.60 5.31
C LEU A 847 -24.69 68.01 4.86
N GLU A 848 -24.21 69.01 5.58
CA GLU A 848 -24.29 70.41 5.22
C GLU A 848 -22.88 71.00 5.15
N ILE A 849 -22.54 71.57 4.00
CA ILE A 849 -21.26 72.22 3.75
C ILE A 849 -21.50 73.72 3.72
N GLN A 850 -20.73 74.47 4.49
CA GLN A 850 -20.79 75.93 4.52
C GLN A 850 -19.45 76.56 4.17
N ILE A 851 -19.50 77.61 3.36
CA ILE A 851 -18.36 78.46 3.00
C ILE A 851 -18.70 79.88 3.39
N GLU A 852 -17.93 80.44 4.31
CA GLU A 852 -18.19 81.74 4.90
C GLU A 852 -17.07 82.73 4.58
N PHE A 853 -17.42 83.84 3.94
CA PHE A 853 -16.52 84.96 3.68
C PHE A 853 -16.72 86.00 4.78
N THR A 854 -15.67 86.26 5.56
CA THR A 854 -15.71 87.27 6.63
C THR A 854 -14.99 88.53 6.15
N PHE A 855 -15.73 89.62 6.00
CA PHE A 855 -15.19 90.89 5.52
C PHE A 855 -14.85 91.79 6.72
N GLY A 856 -13.56 92.02 6.97
CA GLY A 856 -13.07 92.75 8.14
C GLY A 856 -12.99 94.29 7.99
N VAL A 857 -13.43 94.86 6.86
CA VAL A 857 -13.35 96.31 6.56
C VAL A 857 -14.57 96.71 5.72
N ALA A 858 -15.05 97.97 5.84
CA ALA A 858 -16.10 98.52 4.99
C ALA A 858 -15.61 98.67 3.52
N ILE A 859 -16.25 97.98 2.58
CA ILE A 859 -15.77 97.87 1.19
C ILE A 859 -16.84 98.31 0.18
N THR A 860 -16.62 99.47 -0.45
CA THR A 860 -17.34 99.90 -1.65
C THR A 860 -16.69 99.32 -2.92
N GLY A 861 -17.41 98.44 -3.61
CA GLY A 861 -17.04 97.89 -4.92
C GLY A 861 -17.80 96.62 -5.19
#